data_AF-A0A0T2ICE5-F1
#
_entry.id   AF-A0A0T2ICE5-F1
#
_cell.length_a   1.000
_cell.length_b   1.000
_cell.length_c   1.000
_cell.angle_alpha   90.00
_cell.angle_beta   90.00
_cell.angle_gamma   90.00
#
_symmetry.space_group_name_H-M   'P 1'
#
loop_
_entity.id
_entity.type
_entity.pdbx_description
1 polymer ?
#
loop_
_entity_poly.entity_id
_entity_poly.type
_entity_poly.pdbx_seq_one_letter_code
_entity_poly.pdbx_strand_id
1 'polypeptide(L)'
;MSTQPRRQSWGQAGLAVPVPPAASTVGSRRRKALGAVAVASLLAVAGSATLATTAQAALVTGTLVAQNLTRPGGGVFLPGGGGHFWVSDGVLGLCETLPATAGTTKCNGTAKGGQVAYDSTKNLVYQADSSSKTNQVLRFTYTAASDGLGGATALQVPNVTAVGGGSGGGRAQGIALGTGPDGAERLYVGYLKSGDIMQVLNPSGKDRTGATVTPTVTKIGSTSDGRGVNALSLISLTGSDGVTHHDLYVAELGGAGMSVIKDVDGTGGRPACGASACTATTVASANGAALFSFPGGLANDGKVLYIADAPRNTPSQVLTYNPRTGATDVLSTDISPAYTSTFDGVRRTQYQNITGVAVDPATLDVYVGDDPSFPLATPVNAQAHEWKVAGAASQPSVTGVSPATGDVAGGLAVTVTGKNLVNSVAGSADPVAFGTTISFGTLHATAVSCLADGTSCTATSPASTGSGVVDVRVTNVESQTSARVGADQFTYTATAPAPGSPVVTGISPTTGLAKGGTAVTVKGTALVSPDGTATISFGTASGTGVSCLADGSQCTVVSPAGTDGSVVDVQVTTTAGTSAAVAADRFTYAAPIGTLYSSGVTAPKGGVTWIPDGTSSGGHYWVSDHGNGLCRLDPVPGTKVNAPNVAACDPGFTIGSPGQAVYDPRARADGTHWVYVPDNAVRSPGVWRLTFHPDTATIDAPVGMAPGLLDNLKTNSLALDAAHDTLYVGDLVDGNIRRINGIAGDPRSQTVDVVAVTQAQKVGAASRGINGTMSLLGNRLFLPENNAATYFDTTAACANPTASPNPAPCQTTTVDFLPTPAPVFIAGVAADSKHNLVYISESPGTANATIYRFDASTLTAALPGGSAGTVYVTAGKVPAAGSPEATVYCSLTCTRPADPSLTPGGTTGFPFAQGLFVDPTSSDLYVTEDVTAGARSGRGHVWVVPYIP
;
A
#
# COMPACT_ATOMS: atom_id res chain seq x y z
N MET A 1 -72.99 27.31 -26.34
CA MET A 1 -73.93 27.24 -27.49
C MET A 1 -73.40 26.25 -28.52
N SER A 2 -74.29 25.60 -29.27
CA SER A 2 -74.09 25.00 -30.60
C SER A 2 -72.78 24.27 -30.95
N THR A 3 -72.82 22.95 -30.78
CA THR A 3 -72.45 21.88 -31.73
C THR A 3 -71.94 22.19 -33.17
N GLN A 4 -71.23 21.17 -33.71
CA GLN A 4 -71.18 20.66 -35.11
C GLN A 4 -69.94 21.01 -36.00
N PRO A 5 -69.57 20.17 -37.02
CA PRO A 5 -69.60 18.68 -37.09
C PRO A 5 -68.61 17.96 -38.07
N ARG A 6 -68.79 16.62 -38.26
CA ARG A 6 -68.47 15.76 -39.46
C ARG A 6 -66.97 15.35 -39.68
N ARG A 7 -66.61 14.18 -40.25
CA ARG A 7 -67.34 12.95 -40.72
C ARG A 7 -66.38 11.77 -41.02
N GLN A 8 -66.83 10.52 -40.77
CA GLN A 8 -66.68 9.27 -41.60
C GLN A 8 -65.26 8.70 -41.94
N SER A 9 -65.01 7.39 -42.21
CA SER A 9 -65.91 6.23 -42.49
C SER A 9 -65.26 4.82 -42.39
N TRP A 10 -66.03 3.83 -41.91
CA TRP A 10 -66.28 2.43 -42.42
C TRP A 10 -65.09 1.42 -42.62
N GLY A 11 -65.23 0.09 -42.43
CA GLY A 11 -66.32 -0.74 -41.85
C GLY A 11 -66.26 -2.26 -42.19
N GLN A 12 -66.81 -3.13 -41.32
CA GLN A 12 -67.40 -4.51 -41.53
C GLN A 12 -66.56 -5.65 -42.19
N ALA A 13 -66.77 -6.97 -42.02
CA ALA A 13 -67.55 -7.89 -41.13
C ALA A 13 -67.02 -9.36 -41.37
N GLY A 14 -67.40 -10.47 -40.70
CA GLY A 14 -68.25 -10.76 -39.52
C GLY A 14 -68.86 -12.19 -39.53
N LEU A 15 -69.30 -12.70 -38.36
CA LEU A 15 -70.27 -13.81 -38.09
C LEU A 15 -69.94 -15.31 -38.36
N ALA A 16 -69.98 -16.14 -37.28
CA ALA A 16 -70.72 -17.43 -37.16
C ALA A 16 -70.58 -18.06 -35.74
N VAL A 17 -71.54 -18.88 -35.29
CA VAL A 17 -71.68 -19.48 -33.92
C VAL A 17 -72.25 -20.92 -34.01
N PRO A 18 -71.84 -21.90 -33.16
CA PRO A 18 -72.77 -22.56 -32.21
C PRO A 18 -72.19 -22.99 -30.82
N VAL A 19 -73.08 -23.47 -29.92
CA VAL A 19 -73.04 -23.61 -28.43
C VAL A 19 -74.03 -24.75 -28.03
N PRO A 20 -73.99 -25.53 -26.88
CA PRO A 20 -73.37 -25.42 -25.52
C PRO A 20 -72.58 -26.73 -25.12
N PRO A 21 -72.48 -27.30 -23.87
CA PRO A 21 -72.80 -26.86 -22.48
C PRO A 21 -71.73 -27.15 -21.38
N ALA A 22 -72.09 -26.85 -20.11
CA ALA A 22 -71.22 -26.80 -18.91
C ALA A 22 -71.66 -27.73 -17.74
N ALA A 23 -70.80 -27.87 -16.71
CA ALA A 23 -71.12 -28.21 -15.29
C ALA A 23 -69.90 -27.81 -14.41
N SER A 24 -70.00 -26.87 -13.46
CA SER A 24 -70.41 -26.99 -12.02
C SER A 24 -69.35 -27.70 -11.13
N THR A 25 -69.05 -27.36 -9.86
CA THR A 25 -69.56 -26.47 -8.78
C THR A 25 -68.37 -25.81 -8.03
N VAL A 26 -68.34 -24.56 -7.55
CA VAL A 26 -69.09 -23.82 -6.48
C VAL A 26 -68.74 -24.18 -5.00
N GLY A 27 -68.26 -23.18 -4.23
CA GLY A 27 -68.31 -23.14 -2.74
C GLY A 27 -66.97 -22.85 -2.03
N SER A 28 -66.43 -21.63 -1.92
CA SER A 28 -66.90 -20.39 -1.26
C SER A 28 -66.84 -20.36 0.29
N ARG A 29 -66.01 -19.47 0.86
CA ARG A 29 -66.29 -18.45 1.92
C ARG A 29 -64.96 -17.77 2.35
N ARG A 30 -64.77 -16.45 2.15
CA ARG A 30 -65.15 -15.31 3.03
C ARG A 30 -64.42 -15.36 4.39
N ARG A 31 -63.74 -14.33 4.93
CA ARG A 31 -63.62 -12.84 4.74
C ARG A 31 -62.25 -12.41 5.39
N LYS A 32 -61.76 -11.15 5.50
CA LYS A 32 -62.23 -9.76 5.31
C LYS A 32 -61.00 -8.80 5.15
N ALA A 33 -61.13 -7.69 4.41
CA ALA A 33 -60.76 -6.27 4.74
C ALA A 33 -59.41 -5.88 5.43
N LEU A 34 -58.72 -4.77 5.11
CA LEU A 34 -58.89 -3.69 4.08
C LEU A 34 -57.63 -2.77 4.05
N GLY A 35 -57.33 -2.11 2.91
CA GLY A 35 -56.34 -0.99 2.80
C GLY A 35 -55.01 -1.38 2.12
N ALA A 36 -54.78 -1.34 0.80
CA ALA A 36 -54.97 -0.30 -0.24
C ALA A 36 -53.77 0.68 -0.41
N VAL A 37 -52.97 0.48 -1.47
CA VAL A 37 -52.46 1.51 -2.42
C VAL A 37 -52.23 0.81 -3.79
N ALA A 38 -52.34 1.54 -4.89
CA ALA A 38 -52.47 1.04 -6.27
C ALA A 38 -51.12 0.71 -6.94
N VAL A 39 -51.00 -0.44 -7.63
CA VAL A 39 -51.13 -0.67 -9.09
C VAL A 39 -49.95 -0.19 -9.96
N ALA A 40 -49.22 -1.15 -10.49
CA ALA A 40 -48.88 -1.22 -11.92
C ALA A 40 -48.78 -2.71 -12.31
N SER A 41 -49.61 -3.16 -13.26
CA SER A 41 -49.76 -4.58 -13.61
C SER A 41 -49.43 -4.80 -15.07
N LEU A 42 -48.76 -5.92 -15.39
CA LEU A 42 -48.91 -6.60 -16.67
C LEU A 42 -48.56 -8.09 -16.49
N LEU A 43 -49.56 -8.94 -16.65
CA LEU A 43 -49.44 -10.38 -16.48
C LEU A 43 -49.12 -11.05 -17.83
N ALA A 44 -48.39 -12.15 -17.77
CA ALA A 44 -48.00 -12.95 -18.94
C ALA A 44 -49.18 -13.62 -19.65
N VAL A 45 -48.98 -13.96 -20.92
CA VAL A 45 -49.66 -15.07 -21.60
C VAL A 45 -48.61 -16.12 -21.90
N ALA A 46 -48.77 -17.32 -21.34
CA ALA A 46 -47.88 -18.43 -21.60
C ALA A 46 -48.17 -19.05 -22.98
N GLY A 47 -47.17 -19.08 -23.85
CA GLY A 47 -47.14 -19.93 -25.04
C GLY A 47 -46.29 -21.17 -24.77
N SER A 48 -46.83 -22.35 -25.05
CA SER A 48 -46.15 -23.62 -24.80
C SER A 48 -44.90 -23.77 -25.67
N ALA A 49 -43.72 -23.54 -25.10
CA ALA A 49 -42.46 -23.95 -25.70
C ALA A 49 -42.15 -25.39 -25.30
N THR A 50 -41.96 -26.25 -26.30
CA THR A 50 -41.29 -27.54 -26.10
C THR A 50 -39.93 -27.30 -25.47
N LEU A 51 -39.66 -27.91 -24.31
CA LEU A 51 -38.35 -27.91 -23.67
C LEU A 51 -37.35 -28.66 -24.54
N ALA A 52 -36.76 -27.94 -25.50
CA ALA A 52 -35.51 -28.34 -26.10
C ALA A 52 -34.46 -28.31 -24.99
N THR A 53 -33.95 -29.47 -24.61
CA THR A 53 -32.74 -29.57 -23.79
C THR A 53 -31.63 -28.83 -24.52
N THR A 54 -31.18 -27.71 -23.94
CA THR A 54 -30.01 -26.99 -24.44
C THR A 54 -28.80 -27.88 -24.26
N ALA A 55 -28.39 -28.56 -25.34
CA ALA A 55 -27.08 -29.15 -25.41
C ALA A 55 -26.06 -28.01 -25.41
N GLN A 56 -25.53 -27.69 -24.23
CA GLN A 56 -24.36 -26.83 -24.06
C GLN A 56 -23.26 -27.44 -24.96
N ALA A 57 -22.81 -26.72 -25.99
CA ALA A 57 -21.76 -27.23 -26.86
C ALA A 57 -20.46 -27.37 -26.06
N ALA A 58 -19.73 -28.46 -26.25
CA ALA A 58 -18.47 -28.66 -25.55
C ALA A 58 -17.51 -27.49 -25.78
N LEU A 59 -16.97 -26.97 -24.68
CA LEU A 59 -16.06 -25.83 -24.70
C LEU A 59 -14.69 -26.20 -25.26
N VAL A 60 -14.34 -27.49 -25.25
CA VAL A 60 -13.02 -28.02 -25.65
C VAL A 60 -13.15 -29.39 -26.32
N THR A 61 -12.32 -29.62 -27.32
CA THR A 61 -12.12 -30.94 -27.95
C THR A 61 -10.89 -31.62 -27.34
N GLY A 62 -11.03 -32.87 -26.90
CA GLY A 62 -9.93 -33.70 -26.44
C GLY A 62 -8.95 -34.03 -27.57
N THR A 63 -7.66 -33.90 -27.31
CA THR A 63 -6.57 -34.17 -28.27
C THR A 63 -5.95 -35.53 -28.00
N LEU A 64 -5.73 -36.36 -29.03
CA LEU A 64 -5.19 -37.70 -28.86
C LEU A 64 -3.75 -37.67 -28.30
N VAL A 65 -3.50 -38.42 -27.22
CA VAL A 65 -2.19 -38.53 -26.56
C VAL A 65 -1.63 -39.97 -26.63
N ALA A 66 -2.49 -40.98 -26.51
CA ALA A 66 -2.11 -42.37 -26.73
C ALA A 66 -3.27 -43.17 -27.37
N GLN A 67 -2.93 -44.19 -28.15
CA GLN A 67 -3.88 -45.14 -28.74
C GLN A 67 -3.36 -46.58 -28.58
N ASN A 68 -4.15 -47.57 -29.00
CA ASN A 68 -3.88 -49.00 -28.82
C ASN A 68 -3.80 -49.45 -27.34
N LEU A 69 -4.45 -48.71 -26.44
CA LEU A 69 -4.65 -49.15 -25.05
C LEU A 69 -5.72 -50.25 -24.99
N THR A 70 -5.80 -50.98 -23.89
CA THR A 70 -6.84 -52.00 -23.68
C THR A 70 -7.96 -51.49 -22.80
N ARG A 71 -7.65 -50.99 -21.60
CA ARG A 71 -8.59 -50.42 -20.62
C ARG A 71 -7.90 -49.39 -19.74
N PRO A 72 -7.92 -48.10 -20.10
CA PRO A 72 -7.31 -47.03 -19.31
C PRO A 72 -8.13 -46.78 -18.03
N GLY A 73 -7.54 -47.08 -16.87
CA GLY A 73 -8.13 -46.87 -15.53
C GLY A 73 -7.86 -45.49 -14.94
N GLY A 74 -7.44 -44.54 -15.77
CA GLY A 74 -6.88 -43.25 -15.36
C GLY A 74 -5.35 -43.31 -15.36
N GLY A 75 -4.71 -42.42 -14.59
CA GLY A 75 -3.25 -42.33 -14.58
C GLY A 75 -2.77 -41.23 -13.64
N VAL A 76 -1.53 -40.82 -13.81
CA VAL A 76 -0.94 -39.72 -13.02
C VAL A 76 0.13 -38.98 -13.82
N PHE A 77 0.27 -37.68 -13.59
CA PHE A 77 1.36 -36.88 -14.15
C PHE A 77 2.60 -37.00 -13.28
N LEU A 78 3.75 -37.33 -13.88
CA LEU A 78 5.03 -37.48 -13.18
C LEU A 78 6.06 -36.46 -13.72
N PRO A 79 6.78 -35.72 -12.85
CA PRO A 79 7.50 -34.49 -13.23
C PRO A 79 8.88 -34.69 -13.88
N GLY A 80 9.37 -35.93 -14.01
CA GLY A 80 10.69 -36.22 -14.60
C GLY A 80 10.75 -35.96 -16.11
N GLY A 81 11.96 -35.75 -16.62
CA GLY A 81 12.20 -35.61 -18.07
C GLY A 81 11.58 -34.39 -18.77
N GLY A 82 10.92 -33.48 -18.03
CA GLY A 82 10.10 -32.39 -18.58
C GLY A 82 8.61 -32.51 -18.26
N GLY A 83 8.19 -33.64 -17.66
CA GLY A 83 6.81 -33.91 -17.25
C GLY A 83 6.07 -34.79 -18.26
N HIS A 84 5.69 -35.98 -17.84
CA HIS A 84 4.96 -36.95 -18.67
C HIS A 84 3.72 -37.46 -17.97
N PHE A 85 2.65 -37.70 -18.74
CA PHE A 85 1.48 -38.40 -18.24
C PHE A 85 1.69 -39.92 -18.32
N TRP A 86 1.42 -40.63 -17.22
CA TRP A 86 1.51 -42.09 -17.12
C TRP A 86 0.12 -42.70 -16.97
N VAL A 87 -0.33 -43.44 -17.99
CA VAL A 87 -1.64 -44.09 -18.07
C VAL A 87 -1.60 -45.51 -17.50
N SER A 88 -2.61 -45.88 -16.72
CA SER A 88 -2.81 -47.22 -16.17
C SER A 88 -3.69 -48.05 -17.09
N ASP A 89 -3.15 -49.15 -17.64
CA ASP A 89 -3.85 -50.02 -18.57
C ASP A 89 -4.11 -51.43 -18.02
N GLY A 90 -5.28 -52.00 -18.36
CA GLY A 90 -5.70 -53.34 -17.98
C GLY A 90 -4.80 -54.50 -18.45
N VAL A 91 -3.94 -54.31 -19.44
CA VAL A 91 -3.00 -55.32 -19.96
C VAL A 91 -1.55 -54.88 -19.85
N LEU A 92 -1.23 -53.66 -20.32
CA LEU A 92 0.13 -53.12 -20.34
C LEU A 92 0.63 -52.71 -18.94
N GLY A 93 -0.27 -52.48 -17.98
CA GLY A 93 0.04 -51.91 -16.68
C GLY A 93 0.25 -50.41 -16.76
N LEU A 94 1.14 -49.85 -15.92
CA LEU A 94 1.39 -48.40 -15.90
C LEU A 94 2.43 -48.01 -16.96
N CYS A 95 2.04 -47.18 -17.93
CA CYS A 95 2.85 -46.78 -19.08
C CYS A 95 3.01 -45.26 -19.17
N GLU A 96 4.18 -44.79 -19.55
CA GLU A 96 4.39 -43.40 -19.97
C GLU A 96 3.74 -43.18 -21.34
N THR A 97 3.09 -42.03 -21.54
CA THR A 97 2.52 -41.65 -22.84
C THR A 97 3.52 -40.85 -23.68
N LEU A 98 3.46 -41.03 -25.00
CA LEU A 98 4.27 -40.32 -25.99
C LEU A 98 3.36 -39.55 -26.95
N PRO A 99 2.92 -38.32 -26.60
CA PRO A 99 1.96 -37.55 -27.40
C PRO A 99 2.40 -37.36 -28.86
N ALA A 100 3.70 -37.13 -29.10
CA ALA A 100 4.26 -36.89 -30.43
C ALA A 100 4.08 -38.07 -31.41
N THR A 101 3.84 -39.28 -30.92
CA THR A 101 3.61 -40.49 -31.73
C THR A 101 2.25 -41.15 -31.42
N ALA A 102 1.41 -40.52 -30.60
CA ALA A 102 0.21 -41.10 -30.00
C ALA A 102 0.46 -42.51 -29.39
N GLY A 103 1.61 -42.70 -28.75
CA GLY A 103 2.09 -44.01 -28.30
C GLY A 103 2.28 -44.13 -26.78
N THR A 104 2.82 -45.26 -26.36
CA THR A 104 3.24 -45.51 -24.97
C THR A 104 4.67 -46.06 -24.90
N THR A 105 5.35 -45.82 -23.78
CA THR A 105 6.68 -46.36 -23.47
C THR A 105 6.82 -46.71 -21.99
N LYS A 106 7.96 -47.29 -21.59
CA LYS A 106 8.33 -47.68 -20.21
C LYS A 106 7.25 -48.47 -19.43
N CYS A 107 6.37 -49.19 -20.13
CA CYS A 107 5.23 -49.91 -19.55
C CYS A 107 5.64 -50.93 -18.47
N ASN A 108 5.07 -50.79 -17.27
CA ASN A 108 5.26 -51.68 -16.15
C ASN A 108 4.01 -52.55 -15.91
N GLY A 109 4.03 -53.75 -16.48
CA GLY A 109 2.91 -54.69 -16.45
C GLY A 109 2.64 -55.43 -15.13
N THR A 110 3.20 -55.00 -14.00
CA THR A 110 3.11 -55.73 -12.72
C THR A 110 1.71 -55.68 -12.09
N ALA A 111 1.02 -54.54 -12.15
CA ALA A 111 -0.41 -54.42 -11.88
C ALA A 111 -1.22 -54.39 -13.19
N LYS A 112 -2.53 -54.67 -13.09
CA LYS A 112 -3.47 -54.67 -14.22
C LYS A 112 -4.60 -53.66 -13.99
N GLY A 113 -4.54 -52.53 -14.70
CA GLY A 113 -5.54 -51.46 -14.62
C GLY A 113 -5.55 -50.72 -13.29
N GLY A 114 -6.72 -50.20 -12.92
CA GLY A 114 -6.95 -49.47 -11.67
C GLY A 114 -6.47 -48.02 -11.68
N GLN A 115 -6.99 -47.23 -10.75
CA GLN A 115 -6.61 -45.84 -10.55
C GLN A 115 -5.18 -45.74 -9.98
N VAL A 116 -4.54 -44.59 -10.21
CA VAL A 116 -3.16 -44.30 -9.79
C VAL A 116 -3.14 -43.05 -8.92
N ALA A 117 -2.26 -43.01 -7.93
CA ALA A 117 -1.97 -41.82 -7.11
C ALA A 117 -0.45 -41.64 -6.95
N TYR A 118 0.02 -40.39 -6.90
CA TYR A 118 1.44 -40.06 -6.74
C TYR A 118 1.65 -39.20 -5.48
N ASP A 119 2.55 -39.64 -4.62
CA ASP A 119 3.13 -38.84 -3.55
C ASP A 119 4.38 -38.13 -4.08
N SER A 120 4.24 -36.84 -4.39
CA SER A 120 5.35 -35.98 -4.80
C SER A 120 6.37 -35.69 -3.70
N THR A 121 5.98 -35.81 -2.42
CA THR A 121 6.86 -35.57 -1.26
C THR A 121 7.79 -36.76 -1.02
N LYS A 122 7.27 -37.99 -1.16
CA LYS A 122 8.05 -39.23 -0.97
C LYS A 122 8.55 -39.87 -2.26
N ASN A 123 8.16 -39.34 -3.43
CA ASN A 123 8.38 -39.93 -4.75
C ASN A 123 7.89 -41.39 -4.85
N LEU A 124 6.65 -41.62 -4.44
CA LEU A 124 6.00 -42.94 -4.44
C LEU A 124 4.76 -42.93 -5.32
N VAL A 125 4.64 -43.92 -6.21
CA VAL A 125 3.46 -44.12 -7.06
C VAL A 125 2.69 -45.32 -6.56
N TYR A 126 1.39 -45.16 -6.32
CA TYR A 126 0.47 -46.19 -5.90
C TYR A 126 -0.47 -46.51 -7.06
N GLN A 127 -0.65 -47.79 -7.41
CA GLN A 127 -1.57 -48.26 -8.44
C GLN A 127 -2.45 -49.38 -7.87
N ALA A 128 -3.76 -49.24 -7.98
CA ALA A 128 -4.69 -50.30 -7.60
C ALA A 128 -4.57 -51.48 -8.57
N ASP A 129 -4.42 -52.71 -8.09
CA ASP A 129 -4.40 -53.88 -8.99
C ASP A 129 -5.82 -54.44 -9.16
N SER A 130 -6.42 -54.13 -10.32
CA SER A 130 -7.79 -54.54 -10.68
C SER A 130 -7.87 -55.95 -11.28
N SER A 131 -6.80 -56.74 -11.18
CA SER A 131 -6.79 -58.15 -11.57
C SER A 131 -7.86 -58.97 -10.83
N SER A 132 -8.31 -60.06 -11.43
CA SER A 132 -9.26 -60.99 -10.77
C SER A 132 -8.64 -61.85 -9.67
N LYS A 133 -7.32 -61.73 -9.44
CA LYS A 133 -6.51 -62.63 -8.60
C LYS A 133 -5.97 -61.98 -7.33
N THR A 134 -6.16 -60.67 -7.15
CA THR A 134 -5.51 -59.86 -6.12
C THR A 134 -6.50 -58.90 -5.45
N ASN A 135 -6.09 -58.38 -4.29
CA ASN A 135 -6.74 -57.35 -3.49
C ASN A 135 -5.69 -56.32 -3.03
N GLN A 136 -4.79 -55.97 -3.95
CA GLN A 136 -3.53 -55.30 -3.64
C GLN A 136 -3.50 -53.89 -4.25
N VAL A 137 -2.70 -53.02 -3.62
CA VAL A 137 -2.21 -51.81 -4.25
C VAL A 137 -0.69 -51.97 -4.40
N LEU A 138 -0.18 -51.82 -5.62
CA LEU A 138 1.26 -51.81 -5.85
C LEU A 138 1.82 -50.42 -5.59
N ARG A 139 2.90 -50.36 -4.82
CA ARG A 139 3.65 -49.14 -4.53
C ARG A 139 5.02 -49.22 -5.19
N PHE A 140 5.29 -48.30 -6.11
CA PHE A 140 6.56 -48.15 -6.82
C PHE A 140 7.33 -46.96 -6.24
N THR A 141 8.66 -47.02 -6.22
CA THR A 141 9.48 -45.82 -6.13
C THR A 141 9.53 -45.12 -7.49
N TYR A 142 9.62 -43.80 -7.49
CA TYR A 142 9.79 -43.01 -8.69
C TYR A 142 11.09 -42.19 -8.62
N THR A 143 11.82 -42.13 -9.73
CA THR A 143 13.06 -41.36 -9.84
C THR A 143 12.94 -40.34 -10.97
N ALA A 144 12.68 -39.07 -10.62
CA ALA A 144 12.48 -38.00 -11.60
C ALA A 144 13.68 -37.76 -12.53
N ALA A 145 14.91 -37.98 -12.05
CA ALA A 145 16.14 -37.79 -12.83
C ALA A 145 16.29 -38.77 -14.01
N SER A 146 15.75 -40.00 -13.88
CA SER A 146 15.69 -40.99 -14.94
C SER A 146 14.31 -41.11 -15.58
N ASP A 147 13.34 -40.34 -15.07
CA ASP A 147 11.90 -40.46 -15.31
C ASP A 147 11.43 -41.93 -15.39
N GLY A 148 11.52 -42.64 -14.27
CA GLY A 148 11.28 -44.08 -14.26
C GLY A 148 10.78 -44.63 -12.93
N LEU A 149 10.01 -45.71 -13.03
CA LEU A 149 9.48 -46.49 -11.91
C LEU A 149 10.50 -47.56 -11.48
N GLY A 150 10.75 -47.66 -10.18
CA GLY A 150 11.54 -48.72 -9.56
C GLY A 150 10.73 -49.98 -9.25
N GLY A 151 11.26 -50.81 -8.34
CA GLY A 151 10.62 -52.06 -7.94
C GLY A 151 9.27 -51.86 -7.22
N ALA A 152 8.33 -52.77 -7.47
CA ALA A 152 7.01 -52.76 -6.85
C ALA A 152 7.02 -53.42 -5.45
N THR A 153 6.36 -52.78 -4.48
CA THR A 153 5.96 -53.41 -3.20
C THR A 153 4.45 -53.66 -3.22
N ALA A 154 4.01 -54.89 -2.94
CA ALA A 154 2.58 -55.21 -2.88
C ALA A 154 2.00 -54.95 -1.48
N LEU A 155 1.17 -53.90 -1.36
CA LEU A 155 0.37 -53.65 -0.16
C LEU A 155 -0.88 -54.53 -0.21
N GLN A 156 -1.02 -55.46 0.74
CA GLN A 156 -2.23 -56.28 0.86
C GLN A 156 -3.35 -55.44 1.48
N VAL A 157 -4.48 -55.31 0.80
CA VAL A 157 -5.63 -54.55 1.30
C VAL A 157 -6.88 -55.45 1.25
N PRO A 158 -7.06 -56.35 2.23
CA PRO A 158 -8.22 -57.23 2.26
C PRO A 158 -9.50 -56.45 2.59
N ASN A 159 -10.53 -56.59 1.76
CA ASN A 159 -11.89 -56.14 2.05
C ASN A 159 -12.63 -57.15 2.94
N VAL A 160 -13.69 -56.69 3.60
CA VAL A 160 -14.53 -57.48 4.52
C VAL A 160 -15.61 -58.24 3.74
N THR A 161 -16.23 -57.59 2.76
CA THR A 161 -17.34 -58.11 1.96
C THR A 161 -16.81 -58.78 0.70
N ALA A 162 -16.34 -60.02 0.83
CA ALA A 162 -15.75 -60.80 -0.26
C ALA A 162 -16.80 -61.25 -1.29
N VAL A 163 -16.77 -60.65 -2.49
CA VAL A 163 -17.72 -60.95 -3.58
C VAL A 163 -16.96 -61.10 -4.90
N GLY A 164 -16.99 -62.31 -5.49
CA GLY A 164 -16.60 -62.55 -6.88
C GLY A 164 -15.14 -62.22 -7.26
N GLY A 165 -14.19 -63.04 -6.81
CA GLY A 165 -12.77 -62.97 -7.21
C GLY A 165 -11.97 -64.14 -6.63
N GLY A 166 -10.65 -64.16 -6.84
CA GLY A 166 -9.74 -65.08 -6.15
C GLY A 166 -9.70 -64.88 -4.63
N SER A 167 -8.77 -65.54 -3.94
CA SER A 167 -8.63 -65.45 -2.48
C SER A 167 -8.47 -64.00 -1.99
N GLY A 168 -9.56 -63.42 -1.45
CA GLY A 168 -9.66 -61.99 -1.10
C GLY A 168 -10.54 -61.15 -2.04
N GLY A 169 -11.54 -61.74 -2.70
CA GLY A 169 -12.30 -61.14 -3.81
C GLY A 169 -12.89 -59.74 -3.58
N GLY A 170 -12.42 -58.79 -4.42
CA GLY A 170 -12.98 -57.45 -4.57
C GLY A 170 -12.50 -56.72 -5.84
N ARG A 171 -11.24 -56.95 -6.25
CA ARG A 171 -10.48 -56.20 -7.27
C ARG A 171 -10.29 -54.73 -6.88
N ALA A 172 -9.11 -54.37 -6.39
CA ALA A 172 -8.83 -52.98 -6.04
C ALA A 172 -8.92 -52.11 -7.30
N GLN A 173 -9.62 -50.97 -7.23
CA GLN A 173 -9.99 -50.20 -8.42
C GLN A 173 -9.79 -48.70 -8.19
N GLY A 174 -10.59 -48.09 -7.31
CA GLY A 174 -10.42 -46.68 -6.95
C GLY A 174 -9.43 -46.50 -5.80
N ILE A 175 -8.55 -45.51 -5.89
CA ILE A 175 -7.65 -45.11 -4.80
C ILE A 175 -7.53 -43.59 -4.68
N ALA A 176 -7.40 -43.11 -3.44
CA ALA A 176 -7.11 -41.71 -3.15
C ALA A 176 -6.08 -41.61 -2.02
N LEU A 177 -5.09 -40.73 -2.17
CA LEU A 177 -4.05 -40.49 -1.17
C LEU A 177 -4.30 -39.15 -0.46
N GLY A 178 -4.02 -39.09 0.83
CA GLY A 178 -4.04 -37.86 1.61
C GLY A 178 -3.13 -37.91 2.83
N THR A 179 -2.97 -36.75 3.48
CA THR A 179 -2.32 -36.61 4.79
C THR A 179 -3.35 -36.00 5.73
N GLY A 180 -3.64 -36.67 6.84
CA GLY A 180 -4.66 -36.22 7.77
C GLY A 180 -4.17 -35.21 8.80
N PRO A 181 -5.06 -34.70 9.68
CA PRO A 181 -4.75 -33.63 10.63
C PRO A 181 -3.69 -34.01 11.69
N ASP A 182 -3.46 -35.30 11.90
CA ASP A 182 -2.37 -35.84 12.74
C ASP A 182 -1.01 -35.91 12.01
N GLY A 183 -0.95 -35.52 10.73
CA GLY A 183 0.22 -35.63 9.87
C GLY A 183 0.49 -37.04 9.33
N ALA A 184 -0.39 -38.02 9.58
CA ALA A 184 -0.22 -39.38 9.07
C ALA A 184 -0.78 -39.54 7.65
N GLU A 185 -0.05 -40.28 6.83
CA GLU A 185 -0.40 -40.60 5.45
C GLU A 185 -1.51 -41.66 5.41
N ARG A 186 -2.52 -41.44 4.56
CA ARG A 186 -3.69 -42.31 4.41
C ARG A 186 -3.93 -42.59 2.93
N LEU A 187 -4.01 -43.86 2.56
CA LEU A 187 -4.43 -44.32 1.24
C LEU A 187 -5.79 -45.00 1.36
N TYR A 188 -6.80 -44.43 0.72
CA TYR A 188 -8.14 -45.01 0.62
C TYR A 188 -8.21 -45.93 -0.60
N VAL A 189 -8.92 -47.05 -0.46
CA VAL A 189 -9.03 -48.11 -1.48
C VAL A 189 -10.47 -48.59 -1.58
N GLY A 190 -11.02 -48.55 -2.80
CA GLY A 190 -12.33 -49.08 -3.17
C GLY A 190 -12.22 -50.20 -4.21
N TYR A 191 -13.28 -51.00 -4.36
CA TYR A 191 -13.22 -52.29 -5.07
C TYR A 191 -14.30 -52.43 -6.14
N LEU A 192 -13.96 -52.96 -7.31
CA LEU A 192 -14.89 -53.10 -8.44
C LEU A 192 -16.07 -54.07 -8.16
N LYS A 193 -15.93 -54.98 -7.19
CA LYS A 193 -16.93 -56.00 -6.85
C LYS A 193 -17.48 -55.91 -5.43
N SER A 194 -17.06 -54.93 -4.64
CA SER A 194 -17.43 -54.80 -3.23
C SER A 194 -17.61 -53.34 -2.88
N GLY A 195 -18.69 -53.00 -2.19
CA GLY A 195 -18.94 -51.64 -1.70
C GLY A 195 -18.09 -51.22 -0.50
N ASP A 196 -17.10 -52.02 -0.11
CA ASP A 196 -16.19 -51.68 0.97
C ASP A 196 -15.25 -50.53 0.58
N ILE A 197 -15.06 -49.58 1.49
CA ILE A 197 -14.01 -48.57 1.39
C ILE A 197 -13.04 -48.79 2.57
N MET A 198 -11.79 -49.07 2.22
CA MET A 198 -10.71 -49.41 3.14
C MET A 198 -9.72 -48.26 3.23
N GLN A 199 -9.11 -48.06 4.40
CA GLN A 199 -7.98 -47.15 4.61
C GLN A 199 -6.74 -47.99 4.91
N VAL A 200 -5.63 -47.66 4.25
CA VAL A 200 -4.26 -48.06 4.62
C VAL A 200 -3.61 -46.85 5.29
N LEU A 201 -3.27 -46.97 6.57
CA LEU A 201 -2.52 -45.95 7.32
C LEU A 201 -1.02 -46.17 7.12
N ASN A 202 -0.26 -45.08 6.92
CA ASN A 202 1.17 -45.07 6.62
C ASN A 202 1.56 -46.00 5.45
N PRO A 203 0.92 -45.90 4.26
CA PRO A 203 1.14 -46.78 3.10
C PRO A 203 2.56 -46.72 2.52
N SER A 204 3.34 -45.67 2.80
CA SER A 204 4.78 -45.60 2.52
C SER A 204 5.63 -46.55 3.40
N GLY A 205 5.05 -47.12 4.47
CA GLY A 205 5.78 -47.85 5.51
C GLY A 205 6.56 -46.93 6.46
N LYS A 206 6.28 -45.62 6.41
CA LYS A 206 6.85 -44.59 7.26
C LYS A 206 5.74 -43.81 7.97
N ASP A 207 5.94 -43.52 9.25
CA ASP A 207 5.06 -42.60 9.97
C ASP A 207 5.45 -41.12 9.72
N ARG A 208 4.69 -40.20 10.31
CA ARG A 208 4.92 -38.75 10.25
C ARG A 208 6.29 -38.28 10.77
N THR A 209 7.03 -39.13 11.49
CA THR A 209 8.38 -38.84 12.01
C THR A 209 9.48 -39.47 11.15
N GLY A 210 9.12 -40.24 10.12
CA GLY A 210 10.06 -41.01 9.30
C GLY A 210 10.46 -42.36 9.90
N ALA A 211 9.88 -42.76 11.03
CA ALA A 211 10.12 -44.08 11.62
C ALA A 211 9.49 -45.18 10.74
N THR A 212 10.16 -46.33 10.64
CA THR A 212 9.63 -47.47 9.88
C THR A 212 8.49 -48.13 10.66
N VAL A 213 7.31 -48.22 10.03
CA VAL A 213 6.10 -48.80 10.62
C VAL A 213 5.42 -49.75 9.63
N THR A 214 4.75 -50.77 10.15
CA THR A 214 3.91 -51.65 9.33
C THR A 214 2.61 -50.92 8.97
N PRO A 215 2.23 -50.81 7.69
CA PRO A 215 0.96 -50.21 7.31
C PRO A 215 -0.22 -51.00 7.89
N THR A 216 -1.23 -50.30 8.42
CA THR A 216 -2.43 -50.94 8.98
C THR A 216 -3.64 -50.71 8.09
N VAL A 217 -4.47 -51.75 7.92
CA VAL A 217 -5.65 -51.71 7.05
C VAL A 217 -6.92 -51.72 7.91
N THR A 218 -7.89 -50.87 7.61
CA THR A 218 -9.16 -50.77 8.34
C THR A 218 -10.30 -50.43 7.40
N LYS A 219 -11.46 -51.09 7.55
CA LYS A 219 -12.68 -50.70 6.83
C LYS A 219 -13.21 -49.41 7.46
N ILE A 220 -13.30 -48.34 6.68
CA ILE A 220 -13.73 -47.02 7.16
C ILE A 220 -15.15 -46.65 6.71
N GLY A 221 -15.68 -47.30 5.68
CA GLY A 221 -16.97 -46.93 5.13
C GLY A 221 -17.49 -47.93 4.11
N SER A 222 -18.63 -47.58 3.52
CA SER A 222 -19.13 -48.27 2.33
C SER A 222 -19.84 -47.32 1.38
N THR A 223 -19.84 -47.70 0.11
CA THR A 223 -20.56 -47.08 -1.00
C THR A 223 -22.05 -46.92 -0.67
N SER A 224 -22.65 -45.84 -1.15
CA SER A 224 -24.05 -45.45 -0.86
C SER A 224 -25.10 -46.49 -1.26
N ASP A 225 -24.82 -47.34 -2.26
CA ASP A 225 -25.68 -48.41 -2.75
C ASP A 225 -25.16 -49.84 -2.44
N GLY A 226 -24.06 -49.94 -1.69
CA GLY A 226 -23.37 -51.20 -1.36
C GLY A 226 -22.70 -51.92 -2.54
N ARG A 227 -22.64 -51.33 -3.74
CA ARG A 227 -22.02 -51.91 -4.95
C ARG A 227 -20.60 -51.38 -5.15
N GLY A 228 -19.89 -51.86 -6.18
CA GLY A 228 -18.46 -51.56 -6.32
C GLY A 228 -18.12 -50.11 -6.69
N VAL A 229 -16.85 -49.75 -6.49
CA VAL A 229 -16.26 -48.43 -6.76
C VAL A 229 -15.51 -48.45 -8.10
N ASN A 230 -15.67 -47.39 -8.91
CA ASN A 230 -14.88 -47.12 -10.12
C ASN A 230 -13.62 -46.28 -9.84
N ALA A 231 -13.76 -45.25 -9.01
CA ALA A 231 -12.69 -44.30 -8.66
C ALA A 231 -12.95 -43.65 -7.30
N LEU A 232 -11.89 -43.17 -6.67
CA LEU A 232 -11.93 -42.35 -5.46
C LEU A 232 -11.24 -41.01 -5.73
N SER A 233 -11.64 -39.95 -5.04
CA SER A 233 -10.91 -38.68 -5.04
C SER A 233 -11.07 -37.99 -3.69
N LEU A 234 -9.96 -37.76 -3.00
CA LEU A 234 -9.93 -36.98 -1.78
C LEU A 234 -9.69 -35.51 -2.13
N ILE A 235 -10.46 -34.59 -1.56
CA ILE A 235 -10.26 -33.15 -1.71
C ILE A 235 -10.27 -32.45 -0.34
N SER A 236 -9.32 -31.53 -0.15
CA SER A 236 -9.14 -30.75 1.07
C SER A 236 -9.68 -29.33 0.87
N LEU A 237 -10.73 -28.96 1.60
CA LEU A 237 -11.46 -27.70 1.43
C LEU A 237 -11.55 -26.92 2.75
N THR A 238 -10.95 -25.75 2.82
CA THR A 238 -11.12 -24.82 3.96
C THR A 238 -12.41 -24.02 3.83
N GLY A 239 -13.36 -24.20 4.73
CA GLY A 239 -14.64 -23.48 4.79
C GLY A 239 -14.49 -21.98 5.04
N SER A 240 -15.60 -21.24 4.95
CA SER A 240 -15.64 -19.79 5.25
C SER A 240 -15.46 -19.48 6.73
N ASP A 241 -15.59 -20.49 7.60
CA ASP A 241 -15.24 -20.52 9.01
C ASP A 241 -13.75 -20.77 9.28
N GLY A 242 -12.94 -20.99 8.24
CA GLY A 242 -11.52 -21.32 8.34
C GLY A 242 -11.23 -22.79 8.65
N VAL A 243 -12.24 -23.66 8.68
CA VAL A 243 -12.08 -25.08 9.01
C VAL A 243 -11.78 -25.89 7.75
N THR A 244 -10.65 -26.60 7.72
CA THR A 244 -10.34 -27.55 6.62
C THR A 244 -11.14 -28.84 6.81
N HIS A 245 -11.78 -29.28 5.72
CA HIS A 245 -12.52 -30.54 5.58
C HIS A 245 -11.83 -31.45 4.56
N HIS A 246 -11.71 -32.74 4.86
CA HIS A 246 -11.18 -33.77 3.97
C HIS A 246 -12.31 -34.68 3.51
N ASP A 247 -12.83 -34.41 2.32
CA ASP A 247 -13.98 -35.11 1.75
C ASP A 247 -13.53 -36.16 0.74
N LEU A 248 -13.94 -37.42 0.97
CA LEU A 248 -13.65 -38.53 0.07
C LEU A 248 -14.83 -38.76 -0.86
N TYR A 249 -14.66 -38.37 -2.13
CA TYR A 249 -15.62 -38.61 -3.19
C TYR A 249 -15.43 -40.01 -3.80
N VAL A 250 -16.54 -40.66 -4.11
CA VAL A 250 -16.62 -42.07 -4.51
C VAL A 250 -17.47 -42.19 -5.77
N ALA A 251 -16.92 -42.77 -6.83
CA ALA A 251 -17.64 -43.06 -8.06
C ALA A 251 -18.26 -44.47 -8.00
N GLU A 252 -19.59 -44.55 -7.99
CA GLU A 252 -20.35 -45.78 -7.68
C GLU A 252 -20.79 -46.54 -8.95
N LEU A 253 -20.60 -47.86 -8.97
CA LEU A 253 -21.05 -48.71 -10.09
C LEU A 253 -22.57 -48.94 -10.13
N GLY A 254 -23.28 -48.74 -9.02
CA GLY A 254 -24.63 -49.23 -8.83
C GLY A 254 -25.75 -48.31 -9.29
N GLY A 255 -25.44 -47.15 -9.85
CA GLY A 255 -26.42 -46.23 -10.46
C GLY A 255 -26.89 -45.10 -9.55
N ALA A 256 -26.31 -44.95 -8.35
CA ALA A 256 -26.45 -43.74 -7.54
C ALA A 256 -25.54 -42.58 -8.02
N GLY A 257 -24.66 -42.81 -9.00
CA GLY A 257 -23.75 -41.79 -9.53
C GLY A 257 -22.50 -41.63 -8.68
N MET A 258 -22.25 -40.42 -8.18
CA MET A 258 -21.16 -40.11 -7.25
C MET A 258 -21.70 -39.97 -5.83
N SER A 259 -20.96 -40.45 -4.83
CA SER A 259 -21.24 -40.23 -3.41
C SER A 259 -20.04 -39.59 -2.70
N VAL A 260 -20.22 -39.13 -1.46
CA VAL A 260 -19.18 -38.51 -0.64
C VAL A 260 -19.23 -39.00 0.80
N ILE A 261 -18.06 -39.34 1.35
CA ILE A 261 -17.83 -39.47 2.80
C ILE A 261 -17.21 -38.15 3.27
N LYS A 262 -17.97 -37.39 4.06
CA LYS A 262 -17.54 -36.11 4.62
C LYS A 262 -16.57 -36.32 5.78
N ASP A 263 -15.52 -35.49 5.85
CA ASP A 263 -14.53 -35.47 6.94
C ASP A 263 -13.95 -36.86 7.28
N VAL A 264 -13.47 -37.57 6.26
CA VAL A 264 -13.16 -39.01 6.34
C VAL A 264 -12.11 -39.38 7.41
N ASP A 265 -11.22 -38.46 7.76
CA ASP A 265 -10.15 -38.61 8.75
C ASP A 265 -10.36 -37.79 10.04
N GLY A 266 -11.55 -37.19 10.23
CA GLY A 266 -11.92 -36.46 11.44
C GLY A 266 -11.62 -34.97 11.42
N THR A 267 -11.45 -34.39 10.23
CA THR A 267 -11.56 -32.94 10.03
C THR A 267 -12.98 -32.41 10.37
N GLY A 268 -13.20 -31.09 10.27
CA GLY A 268 -14.54 -30.52 10.42
C GLY A 268 -15.18 -30.67 11.81
N GLY A 269 -14.43 -31.13 12.82
CA GLY A 269 -14.95 -31.42 14.16
C GLY A 269 -15.75 -32.73 14.27
N ARG A 270 -15.71 -33.59 13.24
CA ARG A 270 -16.35 -34.92 13.26
C ARG A 270 -15.37 -35.99 13.77
N PRO A 271 -15.83 -37.09 14.39
CA PRO A 271 -14.97 -38.24 14.63
C PRO A 271 -14.49 -38.84 13.30
N ALA A 272 -13.20 -39.20 13.23
CA ALA A 272 -12.62 -39.89 12.08
C ALA A 272 -13.36 -41.20 11.76
N CYS A 273 -13.51 -41.53 10.48
CA CYS A 273 -14.10 -42.79 10.06
C CYS A 273 -13.24 -43.97 10.55
N GLY A 274 -13.87 -44.93 11.22
CA GLY A 274 -13.20 -46.03 11.90
C GLY A 274 -14.02 -47.32 11.82
N ALA A 275 -13.88 -48.19 12.84
CA ALA A 275 -14.60 -49.46 12.90
C ALA A 275 -16.14 -49.30 12.81
N SER A 276 -16.65 -48.17 13.30
CA SER A 276 -18.00 -47.67 12.98
C SER A 276 -17.99 -47.08 11.57
N ALA A 277 -18.32 -47.90 10.57
CA ALA A 277 -18.22 -47.52 9.16
C ALA A 277 -19.04 -46.27 8.82
N CYS A 278 -18.40 -45.28 8.20
CA CYS A 278 -19.05 -44.09 7.65
C CYS A 278 -19.92 -44.44 6.43
N THR A 279 -21.11 -43.86 6.37
CA THR A 279 -22.03 -43.97 5.24
C THR A 279 -21.70 -42.92 4.18
N ALA A 280 -21.42 -43.34 2.95
CA ALA A 280 -21.30 -42.39 1.84
C ALA A 280 -22.69 -41.84 1.45
N THR A 281 -22.77 -40.53 1.24
CA THR A 281 -24.01 -39.82 0.85
C THR A 281 -23.99 -39.47 -0.63
N THR A 282 -25.04 -39.78 -1.38
CA THR A 282 -25.12 -39.45 -2.81
C THR A 282 -25.01 -37.94 -3.06
N VAL A 283 -24.21 -37.55 -4.04
CA VAL A 283 -24.06 -36.17 -4.52
C VAL A 283 -25.15 -35.90 -5.54
N ALA A 284 -26.17 -35.14 -5.13
CA ALA A 284 -27.37 -34.85 -5.91
C ALA A 284 -27.56 -33.33 -6.12
N SER A 285 -28.36 -33.00 -7.12
CA SER A 285 -28.82 -31.63 -7.38
C SER A 285 -29.69 -31.09 -6.24
N ALA A 286 -29.94 -29.78 -6.20
CA ALA A 286 -30.87 -29.16 -5.25
C ALA A 286 -32.29 -29.78 -5.26
N ASN A 287 -32.68 -30.42 -6.37
CA ASN A 287 -33.96 -31.11 -6.54
C ASN A 287 -33.90 -32.62 -6.21
N GLY A 288 -32.78 -33.12 -5.67
CA GLY A 288 -32.57 -34.53 -5.31
C GLY A 288 -32.31 -35.48 -6.49
N ALA A 289 -32.29 -34.99 -7.73
CA ALA A 289 -31.90 -35.80 -8.89
C ALA A 289 -30.38 -36.04 -8.91
N ALA A 290 -29.96 -37.26 -9.28
CA ALA A 290 -28.55 -37.60 -9.46
C ALA A 290 -27.91 -36.71 -10.53
N LEU A 291 -26.74 -36.15 -10.23
CA LEU A 291 -26.01 -35.26 -11.14
C LEU A 291 -25.15 -36.02 -12.18
N PHE A 292 -24.86 -37.30 -11.92
CA PHE A 292 -23.91 -38.13 -12.68
C PHE A 292 -24.53 -39.49 -12.93
N SER A 293 -24.44 -39.99 -14.18
CA SER A 293 -25.13 -41.21 -14.59
C SER A 293 -24.35 -42.48 -14.23
N PHE A 294 -23.03 -42.45 -14.47
CA PHE A 294 -22.10 -43.53 -14.26
C PHE A 294 -20.65 -42.98 -14.30
N PRO A 295 -20.15 -42.40 -13.19
CA PRO A 295 -18.79 -41.87 -13.16
C PRO A 295 -17.79 -43.03 -13.27
N GLY A 296 -17.04 -43.06 -14.36
CA GLY A 296 -15.96 -44.02 -14.62
C GLY A 296 -14.62 -43.62 -13.99
N GLY A 297 -14.39 -42.33 -13.77
CA GLY A 297 -13.17 -41.80 -13.16
C GLY A 297 -13.40 -40.50 -12.38
N LEU A 298 -12.54 -40.26 -11.38
CA LEU A 298 -12.49 -39.02 -10.60
C LEU A 298 -11.03 -38.51 -10.49
N ALA A 299 -10.85 -37.20 -10.62
CA ALA A 299 -9.61 -36.49 -10.28
C ALA A 299 -9.93 -35.11 -9.72
N ASN A 300 -8.96 -34.40 -9.14
CA ASN A 300 -9.15 -33.03 -8.66
C ASN A 300 -7.88 -32.19 -8.72
N ASP A 301 -8.03 -30.86 -8.71
CA ASP A 301 -6.96 -29.86 -8.62
C ASP A 301 -6.87 -29.18 -7.23
N GLY A 302 -7.45 -29.80 -6.21
CA GLY A 302 -7.63 -29.24 -4.87
C GLY A 302 -8.80 -28.27 -4.73
N LYS A 303 -9.51 -27.92 -5.82
CA LYS A 303 -10.63 -26.96 -5.80
C LYS A 303 -11.87 -27.50 -6.50
N VAL A 304 -11.70 -28.15 -7.65
CA VAL A 304 -12.75 -28.69 -8.52
C VAL A 304 -12.49 -30.19 -8.75
N LEU A 305 -13.57 -30.96 -8.80
CA LEU A 305 -13.56 -32.37 -9.20
C LEU A 305 -13.78 -32.49 -10.71
N TYR A 306 -12.92 -33.23 -11.38
CA TYR A 306 -13.06 -33.64 -12.78
C TYR A 306 -13.62 -35.05 -12.81
N ILE A 307 -14.75 -35.21 -13.50
CA ILE A 307 -15.59 -36.41 -13.46
C ILE A 307 -15.72 -36.93 -14.88
N ALA A 308 -15.25 -38.15 -15.10
CA ALA A 308 -15.47 -38.87 -16.34
C ALA A 308 -16.83 -39.58 -16.27
N ASP A 309 -17.92 -38.93 -16.69
CA ASP A 309 -19.26 -39.54 -16.72
C ASP A 309 -19.51 -40.31 -18.02
N ALA A 310 -19.89 -41.59 -17.89
CA ALA A 310 -20.04 -42.52 -19.01
C ALA A 310 -21.48 -43.11 -19.06
N PRO A 311 -22.50 -42.34 -19.47
CA PRO A 311 -23.86 -42.85 -19.56
C PRO A 311 -23.92 -43.99 -20.59
N ARG A 312 -24.46 -45.14 -20.20
CA ARG A 312 -24.36 -46.42 -20.94
C ARG A 312 -25.05 -46.44 -22.32
N ASN A 313 -25.64 -45.33 -22.74
CA ASN A 313 -26.48 -45.18 -23.93
C ASN A 313 -26.34 -43.82 -24.63
N THR A 314 -25.40 -42.96 -24.23
CA THR A 314 -25.09 -41.69 -24.92
C THR A 314 -23.57 -41.47 -24.98
N PRO A 315 -23.07 -40.57 -25.86
CA PRO A 315 -21.67 -40.15 -25.84
C PRO A 315 -21.25 -39.70 -24.44
N SER A 316 -20.04 -40.07 -24.04
CA SER A 316 -19.53 -39.79 -22.69
C SER A 316 -19.01 -38.36 -22.55
N GLN A 317 -18.99 -37.83 -21.33
CA GLN A 317 -18.71 -36.42 -21.07
C GLN A 317 -17.74 -36.25 -19.89
N VAL A 318 -16.78 -35.35 -20.06
CA VAL A 318 -15.92 -34.86 -18.98
C VAL A 318 -16.63 -33.69 -18.33
N LEU A 319 -16.99 -33.83 -17.06
CA LEU A 319 -17.69 -32.82 -16.27
C LEU A 319 -16.76 -32.22 -15.22
N THR A 320 -17.01 -30.96 -14.85
CA THR A 320 -16.44 -30.35 -13.66
C THR A 320 -17.52 -30.23 -12.58
N TYR A 321 -17.13 -30.41 -11.31
CA TYR A 321 -18.00 -30.19 -10.16
C TYR A 321 -17.25 -29.41 -9.07
N ASN A 322 -17.77 -28.25 -8.68
CA ASN A 322 -17.22 -27.49 -7.55
C ASN A 322 -17.94 -27.92 -6.25
N PRO A 323 -17.24 -28.58 -5.30
CA PRO A 323 -17.85 -29.08 -4.06
C PRO A 323 -18.21 -28.00 -3.03
N ARG A 324 -17.76 -26.75 -3.20
CA ARG A 324 -18.13 -25.62 -2.34
C ARG A 324 -19.46 -24.99 -2.77
N THR A 325 -19.66 -24.84 -4.08
CA THR A 325 -20.82 -24.13 -4.65
C THR A 325 -21.90 -25.07 -5.17
N GLY A 326 -21.57 -26.35 -5.38
CA GLY A 326 -22.45 -27.32 -6.06
C GLY A 326 -22.54 -27.11 -7.57
N ALA A 327 -21.76 -26.19 -8.15
CA ALA A 327 -21.73 -25.91 -9.58
C ALA A 327 -21.27 -27.12 -10.39
N THR A 328 -21.87 -27.35 -11.55
CA THR A 328 -21.51 -28.39 -12.53
C THR A 328 -21.42 -27.80 -13.93
N ASP A 329 -20.42 -28.18 -14.72
CA ASP A 329 -20.33 -27.79 -16.14
C ASP A 329 -19.74 -28.92 -17.02
N VAL A 330 -19.93 -28.82 -18.34
CA VAL A 330 -19.44 -29.77 -19.35
C VAL A 330 -18.12 -29.26 -19.93
N LEU A 331 -17.00 -29.83 -19.47
CA LEU A 331 -15.66 -29.46 -19.93
C LEU A 331 -15.39 -29.94 -21.37
N SER A 332 -15.72 -31.20 -21.68
CA SER A 332 -15.43 -31.78 -23.00
C SER A 332 -16.35 -32.97 -23.32
N THR A 333 -16.82 -33.03 -24.57
CA THR A 333 -17.54 -34.20 -25.13
C THR A 333 -16.90 -34.74 -26.41
N ASP A 334 -16.17 -33.88 -27.13
CA ASP A 334 -15.70 -34.14 -28.49
C ASP A 334 -14.21 -34.49 -28.50
N ILE A 335 -13.77 -35.24 -29.50
CA ILE A 335 -12.39 -35.73 -29.66
C ILE A 335 -11.80 -35.42 -31.04
N SER A 336 -10.48 -35.21 -31.09
CA SER A 336 -9.73 -34.93 -32.31
C SER A 336 -8.33 -35.59 -32.28
N PRO A 337 -7.92 -36.30 -33.35
CA PRO A 337 -8.69 -36.58 -34.55
C PRO A 337 -9.85 -37.55 -34.29
N ALA A 338 -10.91 -37.44 -35.09
CA ALA A 338 -11.97 -38.43 -35.14
C ALA A 338 -11.43 -39.76 -35.71
N TYR A 339 -11.78 -40.89 -35.09
CA TYR A 339 -11.31 -42.22 -35.46
C TYR A 339 -12.46 -43.13 -35.89
N THR A 340 -12.15 -44.27 -36.52
CA THR A 340 -13.12 -45.34 -36.83
C THR A 340 -12.70 -46.57 -36.03
N SER A 341 -13.61 -47.15 -35.22
CA SER A 341 -13.24 -48.36 -34.47
C SER A 341 -13.03 -49.54 -35.41
N THR A 342 -12.12 -50.45 -35.06
CA THR A 342 -11.85 -51.63 -35.87
C THR A 342 -12.81 -52.78 -35.55
N PHE A 343 -13.63 -52.68 -34.50
CA PHE A 343 -14.53 -53.76 -34.07
C PHE A 343 -15.97 -53.59 -34.57
N ASP A 344 -16.44 -52.36 -34.80
CA ASP A 344 -17.78 -52.08 -35.35
C ASP A 344 -17.78 -51.20 -36.61
N GLY A 345 -16.63 -50.66 -37.01
CA GLY A 345 -16.52 -49.80 -38.20
C GLY A 345 -17.19 -48.42 -38.06
N VAL A 346 -17.67 -48.05 -36.87
CA VAL A 346 -18.35 -46.76 -36.63
C VAL A 346 -17.33 -45.66 -36.37
N ARG A 347 -17.43 -44.58 -37.15
CA ARG A 347 -16.65 -43.34 -36.97
C ARG A 347 -17.13 -42.58 -35.74
N ARG A 348 -16.22 -42.29 -34.82
CA ARG A 348 -16.44 -41.63 -33.54
C ARG A 348 -15.80 -40.24 -33.54
N THR A 349 -16.55 -39.27 -33.06
CA THR A 349 -16.17 -37.85 -32.90
C THR A 349 -16.31 -37.38 -31.45
N GLN A 350 -16.75 -38.27 -30.55
CA GLN A 350 -17.03 -38.02 -29.13
C GLN A 350 -16.59 -39.21 -28.29
N TYR A 351 -16.22 -38.99 -27.02
CA TYR A 351 -15.74 -40.04 -26.12
C TYR A 351 -16.75 -41.19 -25.95
N GLN A 352 -16.24 -42.41 -25.75
CA GLN A 352 -17.06 -43.60 -25.56
C GLN A 352 -16.62 -44.43 -24.36
N ASN A 353 -17.49 -44.52 -23.35
CA ASN A 353 -17.27 -45.25 -22.10
C ASN A 353 -15.93 -44.87 -21.46
N ILE A 354 -15.83 -43.62 -21.00
CA ILE A 354 -14.65 -43.14 -20.29
C ILE A 354 -14.50 -43.88 -18.95
N THR A 355 -13.35 -44.52 -18.77
CA THR A 355 -13.03 -45.43 -17.65
C THR A 355 -11.99 -44.87 -16.69
N GLY A 356 -11.53 -43.64 -16.93
CA GLY A 356 -10.57 -42.97 -16.06
C GLY A 356 -10.36 -41.52 -16.44
N VAL A 357 -9.93 -40.73 -15.45
CA VAL A 357 -9.52 -39.33 -15.61
C VAL A 357 -8.38 -39.02 -14.63
N ALA A 358 -7.51 -38.09 -15.02
CA ALA A 358 -6.41 -37.58 -14.21
C ALA A 358 -6.11 -36.13 -14.59
N VAL A 359 -5.36 -35.42 -13.75
CA VAL A 359 -5.02 -34.00 -13.96
C VAL A 359 -3.52 -33.79 -13.80
N ASP A 360 -2.91 -32.99 -14.67
CA ASP A 360 -1.58 -32.42 -14.43
C ASP A 360 -1.71 -31.22 -13.46
N PRO A 361 -1.13 -31.29 -12.24
CA PRO A 361 -1.28 -30.25 -11.23
C PRO A 361 -0.58 -28.92 -11.60
N ALA A 362 0.28 -28.88 -12.62
CA ALA A 362 0.97 -27.67 -13.05
C ALA A 362 0.20 -26.88 -14.14
N THR A 363 -0.39 -27.59 -15.10
CA THR A 363 -1.09 -26.99 -16.26
C THR A 363 -2.61 -27.01 -16.13
N LEU A 364 -3.14 -27.84 -15.22
CA LEU A 364 -4.54 -28.26 -15.14
C LEU A 364 -5.03 -29.07 -16.36
N ASP A 365 -4.12 -29.56 -17.20
CA ASP A 365 -4.48 -30.43 -18.34
C ASP A 365 -5.11 -31.73 -17.83
N VAL A 366 -6.29 -32.06 -18.37
CA VAL A 366 -7.10 -33.21 -17.96
C VAL A 366 -6.89 -34.35 -18.95
N TYR A 367 -6.41 -35.48 -18.46
CA TYR A 367 -6.17 -36.70 -19.23
C TYR A 367 -7.34 -37.66 -19.01
N VAL A 368 -7.88 -38.20 -20.10
CA VAL A 368 -9.17 -38.91 -20.16
C VAL A 368 -8.99 -40.20 -20.96
N GLY A 369 -9.21 -41.34 -20.30
CA GLY A 369 -9.13 -42.66 -20.91
C GLY A 369 -10.50 -43.15 -21.37
N ASP A 370 -10.64 -43.57 -22.64
CA ASP A 370 -11.89 -44.10 -23.22
C ASP A 370 -11.72 -45.51 -23.81
N ASP A 371 -12.68 -46.42 -23.52
CA ASP A 371 -12.76 -47.77 -24.09
C ASP A 371 -14.05 -47.91 -24.91
N PRO A 372 -14.04 -47.64 -26.22
CA PRO A 372 -15.22 -47.81 -27.07
C PRO A 372 -15.76 -49.25 -27.10
N SER A 373 -14.92 -50.25 -26.77
CA SER A 373 -15.29 -51.67 -26.75
C SER A 373 -15.92 -52.12 -25.43
N PHE A 374 -15.92 -51.28 -24.39
CA PHE A 374 -16.42 -51.62 -23.05
C PHE A 374 -17.86 -52.21 -23.01
N PRO A 375 -18.82 -51.82 -23.88
CA PRO A 375 -20.16 -52.41 -23.91
C PRO A 375 -20.18 -53.87 -24.41
N LEU A 376 -19.10 -54.38 -25.02
CA LEU A 376 -19.01 -55.74 -25.52
C LEU A 376 -18.67 -56.74 -24.41
N ALA A 377 -19.33 -57.90 -24.44
CA ALA A 377 -19.08 -58.99 -23.49
C ALA A 377 -17.68 -59.62 -23.64
N THR A 378 -17.05 -59.47 -24.80
CA THR A 378 -15.67 -59.87 -25.08
C THR A 378 -14.81 -58.63 -25.37
N PRO A 379 -13.80 -58.30 -24.54
CA PRO A 379 -12.93 -57.15 -24.78
C PRO A 379 -12.17 -57.29 -26.10
N VAL A 380 -12.05 -56.19 -26.84
CA VAL A 380 -11.18 -56.13 -28.02
C VAL A 380 -9.87 -55.48 -27.58
N ASN A 381 -8.77 -56.22 -27.67
CA ASN A 381 -7.46 -55.69 -27.28
C ASN A 381 -7.07 -54.51 -28.19
N ALA A 382 -6.35 -53.52 -27.64
CA ALA A 382 -5.80 -52.39 -28.38
C ALA A 382 -6.83 -51.55 -29.16
N GLN A 383 -7.91 -51.11 -28.50
CA GLN A 383 -8.95 -50.24 -29.06
C GLN A 383 -9.27 -49.00 -28.21
N ALA A 384 -8.68 -48.87 -27.03
CA ALA A 384 -8.85 -47.73 -26.14
C ALA A 384 -7.81 -46.63 -26.42
N HIS A 385 -8.14 -45.42 -25.99
CA HIS A 385 -7.32 -44.22 -26.21
C HIS A 385 -7.17 -43.41 -24.92
N GLU A 386 -6.14 -42.57 -24.90
CA GLU A 386 -5.95 -41.51 -23.91
C GLU A 386 -6.00 -40.16 -24.61
N TRP A 387 -6.84 -39.26 -24.11
CA TRP A 387 -7.09 -37.93 -24.65
C TRP A 387 -6.70 -36.86 -23.64
N LYS A 388 -6.20 -35.72 -24.13
CA LYS A 388 -5.89 -34.54 -23.32
C LYS A 388 -6.84 -33.39 -23.63
N VAL A 389 -7.50 -32.88 -22.60
CA VAL A 389 -8.25 -31.63 -22.61
C VAL A 389 -7.39 -30.53 -21.98
N ALA A 390 -7.26 -29.38 -22.66
CA ALA A 390 -6.36 -28.32 -22.23
C ALA A 390 -6.86 -27.59 -20.96
N GLY A 391 -6.02 -27.51 -19.93
CA GLY A 391 -6.34 -26.92 -18.62
C GLY A 391 -6.62 -25.43 -18.63
N ALA A 392 -6.20 -24.72 -19.68
CA ALA A 392 -6.56 -23.31 -19.90
C ALA A 392 -8.08 -23.10 -20.09
N ALA A 393 -8.83 -24.14 -20.43
CA ALA A 393 -10.26 -24.02 -20.72
C ALA A 393 -11.17 -24.03 -19.48
N SER A 394 -10.69 -24.50 -18.32
CA SER A 394 -11.40 -24.36 -17.04
C SER A 394 -11.09 -23.02 -16.33
N GLN A 395 -10.16 -22.23 -16.86
CA GLN A 395 -9.77 -20.92 -16.31
C GLN A 395 -10.69 -19.80 -16.82
N PRO A 396 -10.80 -18.66 -16.11
CA PRO A 396 -11.50 -17.48 -16.61
C PRO A 396 -10.80 -16.95 -17.87
N SER A 397 -11.57 -16.59 -18.89
CA SER A 397 -11.07 -15.97 -20.12
C SER A 397 -11.80 -14.66 -20.37
N VAL A 398 -11.05 -13.58 -20.59
CA VAL A 398 -11.61 -12.28 -20.98
C VAL A 398 -11.64 -12.21 -22.50
N THR A 399 -12.84 -11.97 -23.04
CA THR A 399 -13.10 -11.86 -24.48
C THR A 399 -13.38 -10.43 -24.92
N GLY A 400 -13.55 -9.50 -23.97
CA GLY A 400 -13.72 -8.09 -24.25
C GLY A 400 -13.84 -7.25 -22.98
N VAL A 401 -13.42 -5.98 -23.10
CA VAL A 401 -13.51 -4.95 -22.07
C VAL A 401 -14.19 -3.73 -22.69
N SER A 402 -15.29 -3.25 -22.10
CA SER A 402 -16.09 -2.17 -22.69
C SER A 402 -16.65 -1.22 -21.62
N PRO A 403 -16.32 0.08 -21.65
CA PRO A 403 -15.39 0.72 -22.59
C PRO A 403 -13.94 0.25 -22.39
N ALA A 404 -13.17 0.15 -23.48
CA ALA A 404 -11.75 -0.21 -23.46
C ALA A 404 -10.81 0.97 -23.16
N THR A 405 -11.35 2.15 -22.86
CA THR A 405 -10.60 3.37 -22.56
C THR A 405 -11.30 4.17 -21.47
N GLY A 406 -10.55 4.76 -20.54
CA GLY A 406 -11.11 5.61 -19.49
C GLY A 406 -10.07 6.52 -18.86
N ASP A 407 -10.53 7.38 -17.96
CA ASP A 407 -9.70 8.45 -17.40
C ASP A 407 -8.70 7.95 -16.35
N VAL A 408 -7.53 8.59 -16.27
CA VAL A 408 -6.55 8.37 -15.18
C VAL A 408 -7.14 8.59 -13.78
N ALA A 409 -8.17 9.44 -13.63
CA ALA A 409 -8.92 9.60 -12.38
C ALA A 409 -9.69 8.34 -11.94
N GLY A 410 -9.88 7.35 -12.84
CA GLY A 410 -10.67 6.16 -12.59
C GLY A 410 -12.18 6.46 -12.53
N GLY A 411 -12.93 5.60 -11.84
CA GLY A 411 -14.38 5.76 -11.64
C GLY A 411 -15.27 5.34 -12.83
N LEU A 412 -14.69 5.00 -13.99
CA LEU A 412 -15.46 4.48 -15.12
C LEU A 412 -16.01 3.08 -14.81
N ALA A 413 -17.32 2.89 -15.04
CA ALA A 413 -17.93 1.57 -15.03
C ALA A 413 -17.58 0.83 -16.33
N VAL A 414 -16.96 -0.34 -16.19
CA VAL A 414 -16.44 -1.18 -17.27
C VAL A 414 -17.11 -2.55 -17.20
N THR A 415 -17.65 -3.00 -18.33
CA THR A 415 -18.14 -4.37 -18.53
C THR A 415 -17.00 -5.23 -19.07
N VAL A 416 -16.69 -6.31 -18.37
CA VAL A 416 -15.74 -7.35 -18.78
C VAL A 416 -16.53 -8.57 -19.22
N THR A 417 -16.49 -8.88 -20.51
CA THR A 417 -17.13 -10.09 -21.09
C THR A 417 -16.13 -11.22 -21.21
N GLY A 418 -16.60 -12.46 -21.09
CA GLY A 418 -15.70 -13.61 -21.02
C GLY A 418 -16.39 -14.98 -20.98
N LYS A 419 -15.66 -15.96 -20.48
CA LYS A 419 -16.17 -17.26 -20.02
C LYS A 419 -15.54 -17.60 -18.66
N ASN A 420 -16.24 -18.39 -17.85
CA ASN A 420 -15.80 -18.86 -16.53
C ASN A 420 -15.42 -17.72 -15.56
N LEU A 421 -15.96 -16.50 -15.76
CA LEU A 421 -15.66 -15.34 -14.91
C LEU A 421 -16.20 -15.52 -13.47
N VAL A 422 -17.25 -16.33 -13.34
CA VAL A 422 -17.67 -17.03 -12.11
C VAL A 422 -17.99 -18.47 -12.48
N ASN A 423 -18.08 -19.36 -11.48
CA ASN A 423 -18.67 -20.68 -11.65
C ASN A 423 -20.20 -20.62 -11.55
N SER A 424 -20.91 -21.40 -12.36
CA SER A 424 -22.36 -21.32 -12.48
C SER A 424 -23.08 -22.11 -11.37
N VAL A 425 -23.63 -21.39 -10.39
CA VAL A 425 -24.37 -22.00 -9.28
C VAL A 425 -25.78 -22.38 -9.71
N ALA A 426 -26.08 -23.67 -9.73
CA ALA A 426 -27.39 -24.18 -10.09
C ALA A 426 -28.45 -23.85 -9.01
N GLY A 427 -29.31 -22.87 -9.29
CA GLY A 427 -30.53 -22.60 -8.53
C GLY A 427 -30.54 -21.38 -7.60
N SER A 428 -29.49 -20.55 -7.56
CA SER A 428 -29.51 -19.29 -6.81
C SER A 428 -30.19 -18.16 -7.58
N ALA A 429 -31.23 -17.56 -7.02
CA ALA A 429 -31.99 -16.45 -7.62
C ALA A 429 -31.58 -15.05 -7.13
N ASP A 430 -30.50 -14.92 -6.35
CA ASP A 430 -30.05 -13.65 -5.76
C ASP A 430 -28.50 -13.56 -5.82
N PRO A 431 -27.92 -12.51 -6.44
CA PRO A 431 -26.47 -12.35 -6.52
C PRO A 431 -25.87 -11.80 -5.21
N VAL A 432 -25.07 -12.63 -4.52
CA VAL A 432 -24.15 -12.18 -3.47
C VAL A 432 -22.72 -12.44 -3.92
N ALA A 433 -21.86 -11.43 -3.82
CA ALA A 433 -20.57 -11.33 -4.49
C ALA A 433 -19.72 -12.61 -4.46
N PHE A 434 -19.56 -13.24 -5.64
CA PHE A 434 -18.80 -14.47 -5.86
C PHE A 434 -17.28 -14.28 -5.74
N GLY A 435 -16.73 -13.62 -4.71
CA GLY A 435 -15.28 -13.54 -4.43
C GLY A 435 -14.35 -13.06 -5.57
N THR A 436 -14.92 -12.70 -6.74
CA THR A 436 -14.22 -12.48 -7.99
C THR A 436 -13.59 -11.11 -7.94
N THR A 437 -12.30 -11.04 -8.25
CA THR A 437 -11.58 -9.78 -8.29
C THR A 437 -11.22 -9.45 -9.73
N ILE A 438 -11.37 -8.17 -10.09
CA ILE A 438 -10.94 -7.64 -11.38
C ILE A 438 -9.80 -6.67 -11.10
N SER A 439 -8.73 -6.78 -11.89
CA SER A 439 -7.51 -5.98 -11.73
C SER A 439 -7.16 -5.28 -13.03
N PHE A 440 -6.87 -3.98 -12.95
CA PHE A 440 -6.39 -3.15 -14.06
C PHE A 440 -4.88 -3.03 -13.89
N GLY A 441 -4.12 -3.88 -14.58
CA GLY A 441 -2.67 -4.01 -14.38
C GLY A 441 -2.34 -4.59 -12.99
N THR A 442 -1.93 -3.74 -12.05
CA THR A 442 -1.65 -4.07 -10.64
C THR A 442 -2.67 -3.49 -9.65
N LEU A 443 -3.63 -2.69 -10.14
CA LEU A 443 -4.61 -2.01 -9.31
C LEU A 443 -5.92 -2.80 -9.24
N HIS A 444 -6.52 -2.92 -8.07
CA HIS A 444 -7.79 -3.62 -7.89
C HIS A 444 -8.98 -2.71 -8.24
N ALA A 445 -9.92 -3.25 -9.03
CA ALA A 445 -11.18 -2.60 -9.32
C ALA A 445 -12.13 -2.64 -8.12
N THR A 446 -13.07 -1.70 -8.07
CA THR A 446 -14.14 -1.66 -7.07
C THR A 446 -15.49 -2.02 -7.69
N ALA A 447 -16.53 -2.21 -6.86
CA ALA A 447 -17.90 -2.52 -7.30
C ALA A 447 -18.02 -3.68 -8.31
N VAL A 448 -17.21 -4.74 -8.12
CA VAL A 448 -17.26 -5.94 -8.96
C VAL A 448 -18.58 -6.68 -8.76
N SER A 449 -19.29 -6.96 -9.85
CA SER A 449 -20.50 -7.78 -9.90
C SER A 449 -20.49 -8.64 -11.16
N CYS A 450 -21.00 -9.87 -11.10
CA CYS A 450 -20.95 -10.82 -12.23
C CYS A 450 -22.28 -11.54 -12.44
N LEU A 451 -22.59 -11.86 -13.70
CA LEU A 451 -23.71 -12.74 -14.05
C LEU A 451 -23.42 -14.18 -13.60
N ALA A 452 -24.44 -14.87 -13.09
CA ALA A 452 -24.32 -16.25 -12.60
C ALA A 452 -24.00 -17.29 -13.69
N ASP A 453 -24.01 -16.91 -14.98
CA ASP A 453 -23.59 -17.75 -16.10
C ASP A 453 -22.09 -17.65 -16.42
N GLY A 454 -21.33 -16.80 -15.71
CA GLY A 454 -19.90 -16.63 -15.92
C GLY A 454 -19.51 -15.90 -17.21
N THR A 455 -20.46 -15.27 -17.92
CA THR A 455 -20.19 -14.64 -19.23
C THR A 455 -19.87 -13.15 -19.17
N SER A 456 -20.28 -12.44 -18.11
CA SER A 456 -20.09 -10.99 -17.98
C SER A 456 -19.95 -10.56 -16.52
N CYS A 457 -19.05 -9.60 -16.28
CA CYS A 457 -18.94 -8.86 -15.03
C CYS A 457 -18.95 -7.35 -15.31
N THR A 458 -19.40 -6.55 -14.34
CA THR A 458 -19.17 -5.11 -14.27
C THR A 458 -18.18 -4.81 -13.15
N ALA A 459 -17.33 -3.81 -13.34
CA ALA A 459 -16.43 -3.30 -12.32
C ALA A 459 -16.12 -1.81 -12.56
N THR A 460 -15.72 -1.11 -11.51
CA THR A 460 -15.29 0.30 -11.59
C THR A 460 -13.77 0.37 -11.67
N SER A 461 -13.25 1.02 -12.72
CA SER A 461 -11.81 1.20 -12.92
C SER A 461 -11.17 2.00 -11.78
N PRO A 462 -10.03 1.58 -11.22
CA PRO A 462 -9.31 2.34 -10.20
C PRO A 462 -8.65 3.59 -10.80
N ALA A 463 -8.26 4.55 -9.95
CA ALA A 463 -7.44 5.69 -10.35
C ALA A 463 -5.99 5.24 -10.65
N SER A 464 -5.41 5.73 -11.74
CA SER A 464 -4.05 5.47 -12.19
C SER A 464 -3.17 6.71 -12.04
N THR A 465 -1.90 6.53 -11.69
CA THR A 465 -0.90 7.62 -11.59
C THR A 465 -0.31 8.04 -12.95
N GLY A 466 -0.75 7.42 -14.05
CA GLY A 466 -0.32 7.76 -15.41
C GLY A 466 -1.18 7.14 -16.51
N SER A 467 -1.10 7.74 -17.70
CA SER A 467 -1.75 7.22 -18.91
C SER A 467 -0.98 6.04 -19.52
N GLY A 468 -1.68 5.07 -20.08
CA GLY A 468 -1.09 3.90 -20.73
C GLY A 468 -2.05 2.74 -20.87
N VAL A 469 -1.62 1.68 -21.57
CA VAL A 469 -2.37 0.44 -21.71
C VAL A 469 -2.07 -0.49 -20.53
N VAL A 470 -3.12 -1.07 -19.93
CA VAL A 470 -3.03 -2.12 -18.92
C VAL A 470 -3.94 -3.30 -19.30
N ASP A 471 -3.55 -4.51 -18.93
CA ASP A 471 -4.39 -5.71 -19.10
C ASP A 471 -5.41 -5.79 -17.95
N VAL A 472 -6.68 -6.04 -18.26
CA VAL A 472 -7.77 -6.20 -17.27
C VAL A 472 -8.00 -7.68 -16.98
N ARG A 473 -7.47 -8.17 -15.85
CA ARG A 473 -7.52 -9.59 -15.51
C ARG A 473 -8.56 -9.91 -14.45
N VAL A 474 -9.30 -10.98 -14.68
CA VAL A 474 -10.31 -11.53 -13.77
C VAL A 474 -9.72 -12.70 -13.01
N THR A 475 -9.91 -12.73 -11.69
CA THR A 475 -9.61 -13.87 -10.83
C THR A 475 -10.92 -14.37 -10.21
N ASN A 476 -11.32 -15.61 -10.52
CA ASN A 476 -12.59 -16.22 -10.08
C ASN A 476 -12.54 -16.78 -8.63
N VAL A 477 -13.63 -17.37 -8.13
CA VAL A 477 -13.67 -18.00 -6.77
C VAL A 477 -12.66 -19.13 -6.60
N GLU A 478 -12.34 -19.86 -7.66
CA GLU A 478 -11.29 -20.87 -7.70
C GLU A 478 -9.88 -20.25 -7.64
N SER A 479 -9.73 -18.92 -7.53
CA SER A 479 -8.44 -18.24 -7.54
C SER A 479 -7.60 -18.54 -8.80
N GLN A 480 -8.26 -18.85 -9.91
CA GLN A 480 -7.66 -18.92 -11.24
C GLN A 480 -7.72 -17.53 -11.85
N THR A 481 -6.67 -17.08 -12.53
CA THR A 481 -6.59 -15.74 -13.12
C THR A 481 -6.51 -15.82 -14.64
N SER A 482 -7.23 -14.94 -15.34
CA SER A 482 -7.24 -14.93 -16.80
C SER A 482 -5.86 -14.66 -17.40
N ALA A 483 -5.60 -15.32 -18.54
CA ALA A 483 -4.44 -15.04 -19.38
C ALA A 483 -4.48 -13.59 -19.90
N ARG A 484 -3.29 -13.01 -20.19
CA ARG A 484 -3.15 -11.70 -20.82
C ARG A 484 -3.39 -11.84 -22.33
N VAL A 485 -4.37 -11.11 -22.87
CA VAL A 485 -4.75 -11.15 -24.29
C VAL A 485 -5.13 -9.76 -24.79
N GLY A 486 -4.92 -9.45 -26.08
CA GLY A 486 -5.24 -8.12 -26.62
C GLY A 486 -6.71 -7.66 -26.44
N ALA A 487 -7.64 -8.59 -26.18
CA ALA A 487 -9.05 -8.30 -25.88
C ALA A 487 -9.31 -7.85 -24.43
N ASP A 488 -8.34 -7.99 -23.53
CA ASP A 488 -8.42 -7.55 -22.13
C ASP A 488 -7.83 -6.15 -21.88
N GLN A 489 -7.28 -5.52 -22.92
CA GLN A 489 -6.57 -4.25 -22.79
C GLN A 489 -7.52 -3.07 -22.53
N PHE A 490 -7.17 -2.30 -21.50
CA PHE A 490 -7.80 -1.03 -21.15
C PHE A 490 -6.77 0.10 -21.20
N THR A 491 -7.09 1.20 -21.88
CA THR A 491 -6.21 2.36 -21.98
C THR A 491 -6.65 3.45 -21.01
N TYR A 492 -5.79 3.76 -20.04
CA TYR A 492 -5.89 5.01 -19.29
C TYR A 492 -5.48 6.18 -20.18
N THR A 493 -6.43 7.04 -20.51
CA THR A 493 -6.21 8.30 -21.22
C THR A 493 -6.17 9.45 -20.22
N ALA A 494 -5.27 10.41 -20.41
CA ALA A 494 -5.39 11.69 -19.73
C ALA A 494 -6.65 12.41 -20.23
N THR A 495 -7.40 13.07 -19.34
CA THR A 495 -8.57 13.87 -19.72
C THR A 495 -8.14 14.93 -20.72
N ALA A 496 -8.77 14.99 -21.89
CA ALA A 496 -8.69 16.20 -22.72
C ALA A 496 -9.44 17.31 -21.95
N PRO A 497 -8.79 18.42 -21.56
CA PRO A 497 -9.48 19.48 -20.83
C PRO A 497 -10.62 20.05 -21.69
N ALA A 498 -11.73 20.43 -21.05
CA ALA A 498 -12.80 21.09 -21.78
C ALA A 498 -12.27 22.43 -22.34
N PRO A 499 -12.76 22.91 -23.51
CA PRO A 499 -12.33 24.19 -24.05
C PRO A 499 -12.57 25.33 -23.05
N GLY A 500 -11.48 25.90 -22.52
CA GLY A 500 -11.52 26.96 -21.49
C GLY A 500 -11.29 26.48 -20.05
N SER A 501 -11.11 25.19 -19.78
CA SER A 501 -10.67 24.72 -18.45
C SER A 501 -9.29 25.31 -18.07
N PRO A 502 -9.03 25.56 -16.78
CA PRO A 502 -7.76 26.12 -16.31
C PRO A 502 -6.60 25.17 -16.58
N VAL A 503 -5.43 25.72 -16.92
CA VAL A 503 -4.19 24.95 -17.12
C VAL A 503 -3.13 25.52 -16.21
N VAL A 504 -2.62 24.72 -15.26
CA VAL A 504 -1.44 25.09 -14.45
C VAL A 504 -0.18 24.71 -15.23
N THR A 505 0.74 25.66 -15.39
CA THR A 505 2.02 25.48 -16.11
C THR A 505 3.22 25.53 -15.18
N GLY A 506 3.03 25.93 -13.92
CA GLY A 506 4.04 25.91 -12.88
C GLY A 506 3.55 26.55 -11.59
N ILE A 507 4.07 26.09 -10.46
CA ILE A 507 3.92 26.77 -9.16
C ILE A 507 5.28 27.23 -8.62
N SER A 508 5.27 28.28 -7.80
CA SER A 508 6.46 28.75 -7.08
C SER A 508 6.07 29.39 -5.75
N PRO A 509 6.64 28.94 -4.62
CA PRO A 509 7.57 27.81 -4.46
C PRO A 509 6.87 26.45 -4.67
N THR A 510 7.65 25.41 -4.97
CA THR A 510 7.20 24.00 -5.08
C THR A 510 7.25 23.25 -3.75
N THR A 511 7.65 23.92 -2.67
CA THR A 511 7.82 23.36 -1.33
C THR A 511 7.42 24.42 -0.30
N GLY A 512 6.85 23.99 0.83
CA GLY A 512 6.57 24.88 1.95
C GLY A 512 6.22 24.15 3.23
N LEU A 513 5.90 24.91 4.28
CA LEU A 513 5.71 24.36 5.63
C LEU A 513 4.55 23.35 5.71
N ALA A 514 4.80 22.21 6.34
CA ALA A 514 3.75 21.22 6.67
C ALA A 514 2.64 21.80 7.58
N LYS A 515 2.90 22.90 8.30
CA LYS A 515 1.89 23.65 9.06
C LYS A 515 0.98 24.54 8.20
N GLY A 516 1.24 24.65 6.90
CA GLY A 516 0.60 25.59 5.99
C GLY A 516 1.17 27.00 6.12
N GLY A 517 0.53 27.96 5.45
CA GLY A 517 0.92 29.38 5.49
C GLY A 517 1.92 29.81 4.42
N THR A 518 2.36 28.93 3.53
CA THR A 518 3.26 29.27 2.42
C THR A 518 2.48 29.98 1.32
N ALA A 519 2.90 31.18 0.93
CA ALA A 519 2.34 31.89 -0.21
C ALA A 519 2.87 31.30 -1.53
N VAL A 520 2.00 30.64 -2.29
CA VAL A 520 2.30 29.98 -3.56
C VAL A 520 1.72 30.78 -4.72
N THR A 521 2.59 31.11 -5.67
CA THR A 521 2.23 31.67 -6.97
C THR A 521 1.97 30.54 -7.96
N VAL A 522 0.74 30.43 -8.45
CA VAL A 522 0.32 29.50 -9.51
C VAL A 522 0.33 30.24 -10.84
N LYS A 523 1.01 29.71 -11.86
CA LYS A 523 1.07 30.25 -13.23
C LYS A 523 0.35 29.33 -14.19
N GLY A 524 -0.28 29.89 -15.23
CA GLY A 524 -1.14 29.12 -16.09
C GLY A 524 -1.89 29.92 -17.14
N THR A 525 -3.01 29.37 -17.58
CA THR A 525 -4.03 30.05 -18.41
C THR A 525 -5.42 29.72 -17.88
N ALA A 526 -6.36 30.66 -18.06
CA ALA A 526 -7.75 30.55 -17.61
C ALA A 526 -7.89 30.21 -16.11
N LEU A 527 -6.93 30.63 -15.27
CA LEU A 527 -6.91 30.33 -13.83
C LEU A 527 -8.02 31.04 -13.03
N VAL A 528 -8.78 31.94 -13.65
CA VAL A 528 -9.91 32.65 -13.03
C VAL A 528 -11.12 32.66 -13.97
N SER A 529 -12.31 32.50 -13.40
CA SER A 529 -13.57 32.62 -14.13
C SER A 529 -13.83 34.08 -14.55
N PRO A 530 -14.66 34.35 -15.57
CA PRO A 530 -14.99 35.72 -16.01
C PRO A 530 -15.67 36.62 -14.96
N ASP A 531 -16.21 36.04 -13.88
CA ASP A 531 -16.76 36.75 -12.72
C ASP A 531 -15.72 37.05 -11.62
N GLY A 532 -14.44 36.71 -11.86
CA GLY A 532 -13.35 36.87 -10.90
C GLY A 532 -13.17 35.71 -9.92
N THR A 533 -13.94 34.61 -10.04
CA THR A 533 -13.88 33.50 -9.09
C THR A 533 -12.92 32.37 -9.50
N ALA A 534 -12.15 31.90 -8.51
CA ALA A 534 -11.31 30.70 -8.60
C ALA A 534 -11.21 30.05 -7.20
N THR A 535 -11.11 28.72 -7.15
CA THR A 535 -10.66 27.99 -5.95
C THR A 535 -9.40 27.21 -6.30
N ILE A 536 -8.47 27.11 -5.34
CA ILE A 536 -7.20 26.41 -5.54
C ILE A 536 -7.01 25.43 -4.39
N SER A 537 -6.76 24.16 -4.71
CA SER A 537 -6.62 23.07 -3.74
C SER A 537 -5.25 22.40 -3.84
N PHE A 538 -4.72 22.03 -2.68
CA PHE A 538 -3.48 21.27 -2.50
C PHE A 538 -3.88 19.82 -2.18
N GLY A 539 -3.93 18.98 -3.22
CA GLY A 539 -4.64 17.70 -3.13
C GLY A 539 -6.11 17.91 -2.75
N THR A 540 -6.54 17.34 -1.63
CA THR A 540 -7.93 17.44 -1.15
C THR A 540 -8.24 18.66 -0.29
N ALA A 541 -7.24 19.45 0.11
CA ALA A 541 -7.40 20.60 1.00
C ALA A 541 -7.42 21.93 0.22
N SER A 542 -8.42 22.78 0.45
CA SER A 542 -8.46 24.12 -0.17
C SER A 542 -7.45 25.08 0.47
N GLY A 543 -6.72 25.82 -0.38
CA GLY A 543 -5.92 26.96 0.07
C GLY A 543 -6.77 28.19 0.39
N THR A 544 -6.14 29.20 1.01
CA THR A 544 -6.81 30.45 1.42
C THR A 544 -6.16 31.66 0.74
N GLY A 545 -6.76 32.85 0.86
CA GLY A 545 -6.17 34.08 0.30
C GLY A 545 -6.01 34.08 -1.23
N VAL A 546 -6.85 33.35 -1.96
CA VAL A 546 -6.78 33.26 -3.43
C VAL A 546 -7.00 34.65 -4.04
N SER A 547 -6.05 35.09 -4.86
CA SER A 547 -6.11 36.32 -5.65
C SER A 547 -5.53 36.06 -7.03
N CYS A 548 -6.18 36.51 -8.09
CA CYS A 548 -5.79 36.21 -9.47
C CYS A 548 -5.71 37.47 -10.33
N LEU A 549 -4.80 37.47 -11.32
CA LEU A 549 -4.81 38.46 -12.38
C LEU A 549 -6.06 38.28 -13.26
N ALA A 550 -6.62 39.39 -13.74
CA ALA A 550 -7.87 39.40 -14.52
C ALA A 550 -7.77 38.70 -15.89
N ASP A 551 -6.57 38.45 -16.39
CA ASP A 551 -6.30 37.66 -17.60
C ASP A 551 -6.20 36.13 -17.32
N GLY A 552 -6.26 35.73 -16.05
CA GLY A 552 -6.13 34.34 -15.63
C GLY A 552 -4.76 33.73 -15.89
N SER A 553 -3.69 34.53 -16.04
CA SER A 553 -2.33 34.02 -16.26
C SER A 553 -1.63 33.59 -14.96
N GLN A 554 -2.06 34.14 -13.83
CA GLN A 554 -1.43 33.96 -12.53
C GLN A 554 -2.43 34.11 -11.39
N CYS A 555 -2.27 33.29 -10.35
CA CYS A 555 -2.91 33.47 -9.04
C CYS A 555 -1.89 33.33 -7.91
N THR A 556 -2.17 33.93 -6.77
CA THR A 556 -1.51 33.66 -5.47
C THR A 556 -2.49 32.94 -4.55
N VAL A 557 -2.02 31.97 -3.77
CA VAL A 557 -2.79 31.23 -2.77
C VAL A 557 -1.90 30.92 -1.56
N VAL A 558 -2.47 30.85 -0.37
CA VAL A 558 -1.79 30.39 0.85
C VAL A 558 -2.07 28.90 1.06
N SER A 559 -1.01 28.09 1.23
CA SER A 559 -1.14 26.65 1.44
C SER A 559 -1.87 26.31 2.76
N PRO A 560 -2.76 25.30 2.77
CA PRO A 560 -3.33 24.76 4.00
C PRO A 560 -2.28 23.92 4.75
N ALA A 561 -2.61 23.45 5.96
CA ALA A 561 -1.78 22.47 6.66
C ALA A 561 -1.80 21.10 5.94
N GLY A 562 -0.65 20.43 5.90
CA GLY A 562 -0.45 19.14 5.23
C GLY A 562 0.37 18.16 6.07
N THR A 563 0.72 17.03 5.46
CA THR A 563 1.54 15.99 6.10
C THR A 563 3.01 16.18 5.73
N ASP A 564 3.91 16.17 6.71
CA ASP A 564 5.35 16.26 6.45
C ASP A 564 5.84 15.16 5.48
N GLY A 565 6.63 15.55 4.48
CA GLY A 565 7.13 14.70 3.41
C GLY A 565 6.11 14.34 2.32
N SER A 566 4.86 14.81 2.38
CA SER A 566 3.87 14.52 1.33
C SER A 566 4.02 15.44 0.11
N VAL A 567 3.79 14.87 -1.06
CA VAL A 567 3.68 15.60 -2.34
C VAL A 567 2.23 15.56 -2.78
N VAL A 568 1.67 16.73 -3.14
CA VAL A 568 0.30 16.88 -3.62
C VAL A 568 0.27 17.77 -4.86
N ASP A 569 -0.69 17.52 -5.75
CA ASP A 569 -0.92 18.33 -6.94
C ASP A 569 -1.71 19.62 -6.57
N VAL A 570 -1.36 20.78 -7.14
CA VAL A 570 -2.01 22.08 -6.86
C VAL A 570 -2.96 22.44 -8.01
N GLN A 571 -4.23 22.10 -7.83
CA GLN A 571 -5.23 22.23 -8.88
C GLN A 571 -6.07 23.49 -8.72
N VAL A 572 -6.38 24.16 -9.84
CA VAL A 572 -7.25 25.32 -9.90
C VAL A 572 -8.61 24.90 -10.44
N THR A 573 -9.69 25.31 -9.78
CA THR A 573 -11.07 25.08 -10.21
C THR A 573 -11.76 26.39 -10.52
N THR A 574 -12.41 26.43 -11.68
CA THR A 574 -13.20 27.55 -12.20
C THR A 574 -14.58 27.05 -12.63
N THR A 575 -15.45 27.95 -13.10
CA THR A 575 -16.71 27.57 -13.75
C THR A 575 -16.54 26.75 -15.03
N ALA A 576 -15.35 26.75 -15.65
CA ALA A 576 -14.99 25.92 -16.81
C ALA A 576 -14.34 24.57 -16.44
N GLY A 577 -14.29 24.22 -15.15
CA GLY A 577 -13.75 22.96 -14.63
C GLY A 577 -12.47 23.10 -13.82
N THR A 578 -11.88 21.96 -13.47
CA THR A 578 -10.64 21.83 -12.68
C THR A 578 -9.45 21.54 -13.60
N SER A 579 -8.28 22.06 -13.27
CA SER A 579 -7.05 21.82 -14.03
C SER A 579 -6.58 20.37 -13.90
N ALA A 580 -6.02 19.81 -14.98
CA ALA A 580 -5.36 18.51 -14.91
C ALA A 580 -4.20 18.54 -13.89
N ALA A 581 -4.05 17.47 -13.12
CA ALA A 581 -2.89 17.27 -12.25
C ALA A 581 -1.65 16.97 -13.12
N VAL A 582 -0.60 17.78 -12.98
CA VAL A 582 0.62 17.71 -13.80
C VAL A 582 1.87 17.87 -12.95
N ALA A 583 3.00 17.32 -13.39
CA ALA A 583 4.27 17.40 -12.63
C ALA A 583 4.72 18.85 -12.31
N ALA A 584 4.24 19.85 -13.04
CA ALA A 584 4.52 21.27 -12.82
C ALA A 584 3.69 21.92 -11.69
N ASP A 585 2.62 21.28 -11.21
CA ASP A 585 1.77 21.79 -10.12
C ASP A 585 2.05 21.13 -8.75
N ARG A 586 3.06 20.25 -8.67
CA ARG A 586 3.37 19.50 -7.46
C ARG A 586 3.99 20.35 -6.37
N PHE A 587 3.31 20.37 -5.22
CA PHE A 587 3.76 21.01 -3.98
C PHE A 587 4.18 19.97 -2.95
N THR A 588 5.32 20.19 -2.30
CA THR A 588 5.85 19.33 -1.24
C THR A 588 5.68 19.99 0.13
N TYR A 589 5.01 19.32 1.06
CA TYR A 589 4.95 19.74 2.46
C TYR A 589 6.20 19.25 3.20
N ALA A 590 6.86 20.16 3.92
CA ALA A 590 8.05 19.86 4.69
C ALA A 590 8.04 20.54 6.06
N ALA A 591 8.43 19.83 7.11
CA ALA A 591 8.72 20.38 8.42
C ALA A 591 10.23 20.63 8.55
N PRO A 592 10.69 21.86 8.85
CA PRO A 592 12.10 22.11 9.03
C PRO A 592 12.56 21.47 10.35
N ILE A 593 13.74 20.86 10.33
CA ILE A 593 14.37 20.25 11.51
C ILE A 593 15.82 20.70 11.60
N GLY A 594 16.27 21.05 12.81
CA GLY A 594 17.66 21.47 13.02
C GLY A 594 18.63 20.32 12.76
N THR A 595 19.68 20.55 11.98
CA THR A 595 20.84 19.66 11.89
C THR A 595 21.93 20.17 12.83
N LEU A 596 22.61 19.26 13.55
CA LEU A 596 23.69 19.66 14.47
C LEU A 596 24.83 20.31 13.69
N TYR A 597 25.11 21.59 13.98
CA TYR A 597 26.18 22.37 13.35
C TYR A 597 27.44 22.41 14.21
N SER A 598 27.31 22.57 15.53
CA SER A 598 28.42 22.57 16.50
C SER A 598 27.93 22.08 17.87
N SER A 599 28.81 21.47 18.65
CA SER A 599 28.55 21.06 20.04
C SER A 599 29.57 21.66 21.02
N GLY A 600 29.30 21.59 22.31
CA GLY A 600 30.28 21.89 23.36
C GLY A 600 30.40 23.36 23.78
N VAL A 601 29.71 24.28 23.09
CA VAL A 601 29.73 25.73 23.33
C VAL A 601 29.11 26.03 24.70
N THR A 602 29.79 26.82 25.51
CA THR A 602 29.37 27.11 26.88
C THR A 602 28.40 28.29 26.94
N ALA A 603 27.20 28.04 27.48
CA ALA A 603 26.09 29.01 27.63
C ALA A 603 25.94 30.01 26.45
N PRO A 604 25.61 29.54 25.23
CA PRO A 604 25.72 30.29 23.97
C PRO A 604 24.64 31.36 23.75
N LYS A 605 24.57 32.33 24.67
CA LYS A 605 23.55 33.41 24.75
C LYS A 605 23.53 34.35 23.56
N GLY A 606 24.69 34.57 22.94
CA GLY A 606 24.85 35.49 21.83
C GLY A 606 24.42 34.96 20.47
N GLY A 607 24.11 33.67 20.34
CA GLY A 607 23.95 33.06 19.03
C GLY A 607 25.28 32.88 18.31
N VAL A 608 25.20 32.85 16.98
CA VAL A 608 26.35 32.86 16.07
C VAL A 608 26.29 34.10 15.17
N THR A 609 27.42 34.42 14.55
CA THR A 609 27.55 35.52 13.58
C THR A 609 28.35 35.00 12.38
N TRP A 610 27.82 35.10 11.18
CA TRP A 610 28.62 34.90 9.96
C TRP A 610 29.57 36.09 9.76
N ILE A 611 30.85 35.80 9.54
CA ILE A 611 31.87 36.80 9.20
C ILE A 611 32.54 36.37 7.88
N PRO A 612 32.39 37.14 6.78
CA PRO A 612 33.03 36.85 5.52
C PRO A 612 34.55 37.11 5.58
N ASP A 613 35.33 36.31 4.89
CA ASP A 613 36.80 36.38 4.91
C ASP A 613 37.45 35.88 3.61
N GLY A 614 38.78 36.06 3.50
CA GLY A 614 39.58 35.72 2.33
C GLY A 614 40.04 34.27 2.25
N THR A 615 39.59 33.40 3.17
CA THR A 615 39.96 31.98 3.15
C THR A 615 39.22 31.21 2.06
N SER A 616 39.60 29.95 1.81
CA SER A 616 38.89 29.06 0.87
C SER A 616 37.42 28.81 1.23
N SER A 617 37.00 29.10 2.45
CA SER A 617 35.61 29.00 2.91
C SER A 617 34.75 30.22 2.53
N GLY A 618 35.37 31.35 2.18
CA GLY A 618 34.70 32.64 1.94
C GLY A 618 34.16 33.33 3.22
N GLY A 619 34.50 32.80 4.39
CA GLY A 619 33.97 33.22 5.69
C GLY A 619 33.89 32.06 6.68
N HIS A 620 33.66 32.41 7.94
CA HIS A 620 33.41 31.46 9.03
C HIS A 620 32.27 31.97 9.92
N TYR A 621 31.58 31.05 10.60
CA TYR A 621 30.71 31.41 11.71
C TYR A 621 31.54 31.60 12.98
N TRP A 622 31.18 32.60 13.76
CA TRP A 622 31.75 32.88 15.07
C TRP A 622 30.67 32.70 16.12
N VAL A 623 31.02 32.18 17.29
CA VAL A 623 30.09 31.90 18.38
C VAL A 623 30.53 32.57 19.67
N SER A 624 29.56 33.03 20.44
CA SER A 624 29.79 33.59 21.77
C SER A 624 29.86 32.47 22.79
N ASP A 625 31.08 32.07 23.18
CA ASP A 625 31.34 31.04 24.17
C ASP A 625 31.65 31.67 25.53
N HIS A 626 30.91 31.30 26.58
CA HIS A 626 31.07 31.91 27.91
C HIS A 626 32.44 31.59 28.56
N GLY A 627 33.09 30.47 28.19
CA GLY A 627 34.37 30.04 28.75
C GLY A 627 35.59 30.57 28.01
N ASN A 628 35.48 30.79 26.70
CA ASN A 628 36.59 31.13 25.80
C ASN A 628 36.36 32.44 25.01
N GLY A 629 35.29 33.18 25.27
CA GLY A 629 35.02 34.45 24.60
C GLY A 629 34.42 34.29 23.18
N LEU A 630 34.66 35.26 22.30
CA LEU A 630 34.17 35.17 20.92
C LEU A 630 35.10 34.26 20.11
N CYS A 631 34.60 33.14 19.61
CA CYS A 631 35.41 32.09 18.97
C CYS A 631 34.95 31.75 17.55
N ARG A 632 35.89 31.56 16.63
CA ARG A 632 35.59 30.99 15.30
C ARG A 632 35.15 29.52 15.42
N LEU A 633 34.17 29.10 14.63
CA LEU A 633 33.76 27.71 14.48
C LEU A 633 34.46 27.10 13.27
N ASP A 634 35.29 26.08 13.50
CA ASP A 634 36.03 25.36 12.46
C ASP A 634 35.53 23.90 12.32
N PRO A 635 35.55 23.31 11.11
CA PRO A 635 35.15 21.91 10.91
C PRO A 635 36.03 20.92 11.69
N VAL A 636 35.40 19.96 12.38
CA VAL A 636 36.13 18.89 13.06
C VAL A 636 36.56 17.82 12.05
N PRO A 637 37.88 17.51 11.91
CA PRO A 637 38.40 16.64 10.87
C PRO A 637 37.68 15.29 10.77
N GLY A 638 37.26 14.94 9.55
CA GLY A 638 36.54 13.70 9.27
C GLY A 638 35.03 13.73 9.54
N THR A 639 34.46 14.89 9.90
CA THR A 639 33.02 15.05 10.16
C THR A 639 32.45 16.31 9.51
N LYS A 640 31.12 16.43 9.52
CA LYS A 640 30.38 17.64 9.12
C LYS A 640 30.06 18.61 10.27
N VAL A 641 30.49 18.31 11.49
CA VAL A 641 30.22 19.13 12.69
C VAL A 641 31.42 20.03 12.96
N ASN A 642 31.17 21.24 13.45
CA ASN A 642 32.17 22.24 13.77
C ASN A 642 32.39 22.30 15.29
N ALA A 643 33.47 22.96 15.72
CA ALA A 643 33.74 23.24 17.13
C ALA A 643 34.41 24.62 17.29
N PRO A 644 34.29 25.26 18.47
CA PRO A 644 35.05 26.48 18.79
C PRO A 644 36.56 26.24 18.69
N ASN A 645 37.22 26.97 17.80
CA ASN A 645 38.67 26.96 17.68
C ASN A 645 39.26 27.92 18.72
N VAL A 646 39.79 27.37 19.81
CA VAL A 646 40.42 28.14 20.92
C VAL A 646 41.64 28.96 20.51
N ALA A 647 42.29 28.64 19.38
CA ALA A 647 43.38 29.45 18.83
C ALA A 647 42.89 30.64 17.99
N ALA A 648 41.59 30.68 17.67
CA ALA A 648 40.89 31.75 16.96
C ALA A 648 39.72 32.29 17.79
N CYS A 649 39.91 32.40 19.11
CA CYS A 649 39.05 33.21 19.99
C CYS A 649 39.70 34.58 20.28
N ASP A 650 39.01 35.46 21.01
CA ASP A 650 39.58 36.77 21.36
C ASP A 650 40.85 36.63 22.23
N PRO A 651 41.91 37.42 21.95
CA PRO A 651 43.18 37.28 22.65
C PRO A 651 43.06 37.39 24.17
N GLY A 652 43.51 36.32 24.86
CA GLY A 652 43.50 36.22 26.31
C GLY A 652 42.15 35.88 26.94
N PHE A 653 41.11 35.57 26.14
CA PHE A 653 39.73 35.37 26.61
C PHE A 653 39.26 36.56 27.45
N THR A 654 39.56 37.76 26.94
CA THR A 654 39.36 39.04 27.63
C THR A 654 37.87 39.37 27.72
N ILE A 655 37.06 38.91 26.76
CA ILE A 655 35.60 39.03 26.79
C ILE A 655 35.03 37.92 27.70
N GLY A 656 34.82 38.25 28.98
CA GLY A 656 34.53 37.25 30.01
C GLY A 656 33.15 36.58 29.94
N SER A 657 32.21 37.10 29.14
CA SER A 657 30.88 36.53 28.93
C SER A 657 30.21 37.15 27.69
N PRO A 658 30.66 36.81 26.46
CA PRO A 658 30.12 37.41 25.23
C PRO A 658 28.62 37.15 25.07
N GLY A 659 27.88 38.18 24.68
CA GLY A 659 26.55 38.08 24.08
C GLY A 659 26.62 38.25 22.56
N GLN A 660 25.53 38.63 21.92
CA GLN A 660 25.38 38.68 20.47
C GLN A 660 26.41 39.58 19.79
N ALA A 661 27.36 38.97 19.09
CA ALA A 661 28.32 39.68 18.26
C ALA A 661 27.66 40.17 16.95
N VAL A 662 28.13 41.31 16.44
CA VAL A 662 27.76 41.81 15.11
C VAL A 662 29.00 42.26 14.35
N TYR A 663 29.03 41.89 13.06
CA TYR A 663 30.11 42.23 12.12
C TYR A 663 29.80 43.52 11.39
N ASP A 664 30.79 44.40 11.24
CA ASP A 664 30.70 45.62 10.45
C ASP A 664 31.15 45.38 9.01
N PRO A 665 30.25 45.41 8.01
CA PRO A 665 30.61 45.20 6.61
C PRO A 665 31.41 46.35 6.02
N ARG A 666 31.59 47.47 6.73
CA ARG A 666 32.37 48.62 6.27
C ARG A 666 33.86 48.37 6.46
N ALA A 667 34.57 48.14 5.35
CA ALA A 667 36.02 47.98 5.35
C ALA A 667 36.74 49.27 5.80
N ARG A 668 37.79 49.11 6.59
CA ARG A 668 38.72 50.18 6.97
C ARG A 668 39.75 50.39 5.84
N ALA A 669 40.49 51.50 5.92
CA ALA A 669 41.51 51.85 4.94
C ALA A 669 42.68 50.84 4.84
N ASP A 670 42.85 49.98 5.85
CA ASP A 670 43.83 48.89 5.90
C ASP A 670 43.23 47.52 5.50
N GLY A 671 41.98 47.49 5.00
CA GLY A 671 41.27 46.27 4.62
C GLY A 671 40.69 45.47 5.79
N THR A 672 40.95 45.89 7.04
CA THR A 672 40.36 45.24 8.22
C THR A 672 38.93 45.70 8.48
N HIS A 673 38.20 44.97 9.31
CA HIS A 673 36.81 45.27 9.68
C HIS A 673 36.66 45.40 11.20
N TRP A 674 35.50 45.89 11.66
CA TRP A 674 35.15 45.86 13.07
C TRP A 674 34.21 44.71 13.39
N VAL A 675 34.41 44.10 14.55
CA VAL A 675 33.44 43.21 15.19
C VAL A 675 33.09 43.80 16.55
N TYR A 676 31.81 43.91 16.85
CA TYR A 676 31.29 44.43 18.11
C TYR A 676 30.74 43.28 18.94
N VAL A 677 31.08 43.21 20.22
CA VAL A 677 30.70 42.10 21.13
C VAL A 677 30.28 42.66 22.48
N PRO A 678 29.07 42.37 22.97
CA PRO A 678 28.61 42.86 24.26
C PRO A 678 29.06 41.91 25.37
N ASP A 679 29.34 42.42 26.56
CA ASP A 679 29.76 41.62 27.71
C ASP A 679 28.65 41.49 28.77
N ASN A 680 28.26 40.27 29.10
CA ASN A 680 27.23 39.92 30.09
C ASN A 680 27.87 39.54 31.46
N ALA A 681 29.16 39.82 31.66
CA ALA A 681 29.85 39.61 32.93
C ALA A 681 29.28 40.52 34.03
N VAL A 682 29.37 40.09 35.30
CA VAL A 682 28.85 40.84 36.46
C VAL A 682 29.52 42.22 36.62
N ARG A 683 30.75 42.36 36.13
CA ARG A 683 31.50 43.63 36.04
C ARG A 683 31.80 43.99 34.59
N SER A 684 30.79 43.80 33.73
CA SER A 684 30.87 44.13 32.31
C SER A 684 31.24 45.61 32.10
N PRO A 685 32.18 45.94 31.21
CA PRO A 685 32.43 47.30 30.74
C PRO A 685 31.48 47.73 29.61
N GLY A 686 30.41 46.96 29.36
CA GLY A 686 29.51 47.14 28.22
C GLY A 686 30.01 46.41 26.97
N VAL A 687 30.30 47.17 25.92
CA VAL A 687 30.57 46.63 24.58
C VAL A 687 32.05 46.74 24.23
N TRP A 688 32.57 45.68 23.64
CA TRP A 688 33.92 45.58 23.08
C TRP A 688 33.90 45.76 21.56
N ARG A 689 34.93 46.43 21.02
CA ARG A 689 35.24 46.49 19.58
C ARG A 689 36.55 45.78 19.31
N LEU A 690 36.57 44.87 18.33
CA LEU A 690 37.73 44.10 17.89
C LEU A 690 38.04 44.41 16.44
N THR A 691 39.32 44.51 16.07
CA THR A 691 39.73 44.43 14.66
C THR A 691 39.53 43.00 14.17
N PHE A 692 38.94 42.84 13.00
CA PHE A 692 38.91 41.58 12.26
C PHE A 692 39.78 41.66 11.00
N HIS A 693 40.64 40.67 10.81
CA HIS A 693 41.54 40.55 9.67
C HIS A 693 41.01 39.50 8.69
N PRO A 694 40.44 39.89 7.53
CA PRO A 694 39.82 38.94 6.61
C PRO A 694 40.83 38.01 5.93
N ASP A 695 42.09 38.43 5.73
CA ASP A 695 43.11 37.60 5.07
C ASP A 695 43.52 36.37 5.91
N THR A 696 43.40 36.46 7.23
CA THR A 696 43.80 35.41 8.18
C THR A 696 42.63 34.81 8.96
N ALA A 697 41.43 35.41 8.86
CA ALA A 697 40.24 35.09 9.65
C ALA A 697 40.52 35.10 11.17
N THR A 698 41.17 36.18 11.66
CA THR A 698 41.56 36.37 13.07
C THR A 698 41.08 37.69 13.63
N ILE A 699 40.95 37.77 14.96
CA ILE A 699 40.57 38.98 15.71
C ILE A 699 41.68 39.47 16.64
N ASP A 700 41.82 40.79 16.75
CA ASP A 700 42.75 41.46 17.66
C ASP A 700 42.19 41.58 19.10
N ALA A 701 43.03 42.04 20.03
CA ALA A 701 42.62 42.33 21.40
C ALA A 701 41.48 43.37 21.46
N PRO A 702 40.46 43.17 22.31
CA PRO A 702 39.28 44.02 22.35
C PRO A 702 39.52 45.39 22.99
N VAL A 703 38.83 46.42 22.48
CA VAL A 703 38.84 47.79 23.00
C VAL A 703 37.43 48.16 23.48
N GLY A 704 37.30 48.61 24.74
CA GLY A 704 36.01 48.99 25.32
C GLY A 704 35.41 50.24 24.66
N MET A 705 34.12 50.17 24.31
CA MET A 705 33.33 51.25 23.71
C MET A 705 32.60 52.07 24.77
N ALA A 706 32.52 53.39 24.56
CA ALA A 706 31.83 54.32 25.45
C ALA A 706 32.15 54.08 26.96
N PRO A 707 33.44 53.99 27.35
CA PRO A 707 33.85 53.50 28.66
C PRO A 707 33.25 54.33 29.81
N GLY A 708 32.67 53.67 30.81
CA GLY A 708 31.96 54.30 31.92
C GLY A 708 30.47 54.58 31.67
N LEU A 709 29.99 54.50 30.41
CA LEU A 709 28.58 54.76 30.07
C LEU A 709 27.70 53.50 30.02
N LEU A 710 28.32 52.30 30.07
CA LEU A 710 27.65 51.00 29.99
C LEU A 710 28.05 50.04 31.13
N ASP A 711 28.82 50.51 32.10
CA ASP A 711 29.41 49.72 33.18
C ASP A 711 28.36 48.99 34.03
N ASN A 712 28.57 47.69 34.25
CA ASN A 712 27.74 46.79 35.05
C ASN A 712 26.30 46.57 34.54
N LEU A 713 25.94 47.07 33.36
CA LEU A 713 24.61 46.83 32.76
C LEU A 713 24.42 45.39 32.26
N LYS A 714 25.52 44.63 32.08
CA LYS A 714 25.51 43.27 31.52
C LYS A 714 24.84 43.25 30.14
N THR A 715 25.38 44.06 29.23
CA THR A 715 24.98 44.11 27.82
C THR A 715 25.05 42.72 27.19
N ASN A 716 24.07 42.36 26.36
CA ASN A 716 24.00 41.01 25.80
C ASN A 716 23.60 40.96 24.33
N SER A 717 22.97 42.00 23.81
CA SER A 717 22.36 41.95 22.48
C SER A 717 22.73 43.17 21.68
N LEU A 718 23.11 42.98 20.42
CA LEU A 718 23.58 44.04 19.52
C LEU A 718 22.82 44.00 18.21
N ALA A 719 22.52 45.17 17.66
CA ALA A 719 22.08 45.32 16.27
C ALA A 719 22.80 46.52 15.64
N LEU A 720 23.46 46.27 14.51
CA LEU A 720 24.26 47.26 13.80
C LEU A 720 23.40 48.03 12.78
N ASP A 721 23.45 49.36 12.85
CA ASP A 721 23.02 50.25 11.79
C ASP A 721 24.26 50.96 11.22
N ALA A 722 24.90 50.28 10.27
CA ALA A 722 26.12 50.73 9.62
C ALA A 722 25.91 52.00 8.77
N ALA A 723 24.68 52.28 8.33
CA ALA A 723 24.34 53.44 7.53
C ALA A 723 24.35 54.74 8.36
N HIS A 724 23.94 54.65 9.63
CA HIS A 724 23.91 55.79 10.56
C HIS A 724 25.03 55.77 11.62
N ASP A 725 26.12 55.02 11.35
CA ASP A 725 27.26 54.79 12.25
C ASP A 725 26.88 54.52 13.71
N THR A 726 25.93 53.58 13.84
CA THR A 726 25.11 53.39 15.04
C THR A 726 25.11 51.92 15.47
N LEU A 727 25.25 51.67 16.77
CA LEU A 727 25.10 50.34 17.36
C LEU A 727 24.01 50.37 18.44
N TYR A 728 22.94 49.63 18.24
CA TYR A 728 21.92 49.41 19.26
C TYR A 728 22.38 48.34 20.24
N VAL A 729 22.08 48.54 21.53
CA VAL A 729 22.52 47.69 22.64
C VAL A 729 21.34 47.36 23.55
N GLY A 730 21.11 46.07 23.79
CA GLY A 730 20.22 45.55 24.83
C GLY A 730 21.02 45.01 26.01
N ASP A 731 20.57 45.31 27.23
CA ASP A 731 21.18 44.86 28.48
C ASP A 731 20.22 44.05 29.36
N LEU A 732 20.74 43.27 30.32
CA LEU A 732 19.91 42.42 31.19
C LEU A 732 19.36 43.13 32.43
N VAL A 733 19.89 44.31 32.78
CA VAL A 733 19.76 44.87 34.13
C VAL A 733 18.59 45.83 34.23
N ASP A 734 18.49 46.85 33.37
CA ASP A 734 17.49 47.91 33.55
C ASP A 734 16.36 47.86 32.50
N GLY A 735 16.58 47.22 31.35
CA GLY A 735 15.57 47.07 30.30
C GLY A 735 15.45 48.27 29.35
N ASN A 736 16.40 49.20 29.39
CA ASN A 736 16.57 50.23 28.38
C ASN A 736 17.18 49.63 27.10
N ILE A 737 16.73 50.13 25.95
CA ILE A 737 17.42 49.92 24.67
C ILE A 737 18.27 51.16 24.40
N ARG A 738 19.57 50.94 24.25
CA ARG A 738 20.58 52.00 24.14
C ARG A 738 21.10 52.09 22.71
N ARG A 739 21.63 53.26 22.35
CA ARG A 739 22.28 53.52 21.06
C ARG A 739 23.66 54.12 21.30
N ILE A 740 24.72 53.44 20.87
CA ILE A 740 26.06 54.03 20.77
C ILE A 740 26.18 54.72 19.42
N ASN A 741 26.53 56.02 19.43
CA ASN A 741 26.73 56.82 18.22
C ASN A 741 28.23 56.98 17.92
N GLY A 742 28.61 57.04 16.64
CA GLY A 742 30.01 57.29 16.25
C GLY A 742 30.90 56.05 16.36
N ILE A 743 30.36 54.87 16.05
CA ILE A 743 30.99 53.57 16.32
C ILE A 743 32.27 53.32 15.51
N ALA A 744 32.46 54.02 14.38
CA ALA A 744 33.69 54.02 13.61
C ALA A 744 34.80 54.92 14.21
N GLY A 745 34.46 55.86 15.10
CA GLY A 745 35.37 56.84 15.70
C GLY A 745 36.26 56.31 16.84
N ASP A 746 36.80 57.22 17.68
CA ASP A 746 37.49 56.86 18.92
C ASP A 746 36.45 56.32 19.94
N PRO A 747 36.62 55.09 20.47
CA PRO A 747 35.76 54.54 21.51
C PRO A 747 35.57 55.44 22.74
N ARG A 748 36.51 56.36 23.02
CA ARG A 748 36.44 57.32 24.13
C ARG A 748 35.60 58.57 23.86
N SER A 749 35.25 58.86 22.60
CA SER A 749 34.45 60.03 22.23
C SER A 749 33.00 59.70 21.86
N GLN A 750 32.58 58.45 22.03
CA GLN A 750 31.24 57.97 21.70
C GLN A 750 30.20 58.44 22.72
N THR A 751 28.98 58.72 22.25
CA THR A 751 27.83 59.03 23.10
C THR A 751 26.86 57.85 23.16
N VAL A 752 26.12 57.75 24.26
CA VAL A 752 25.12 56.69 24.49
C VAL A 752 23.77 57.31 24.81
N ASP A 753 22.78 57.07 23.96
CA ASP A 753 21.39 57.50 24.17
C ASP A 753 20.53 56.31 24.64
N VAL A 754 19.43 56.58 25.34
CA VAL A 754 18.33 55.60 25.53
C VAL A 754 17.27 55.90 24.48
N VAL A 755 17.00 54.94 23.58
CA VAL A 755 16.12 55.12 22.42
C VAL A 755 14.77 54.43 22.57
N ALA A 756 14.67 53.38 23.39
CA ALA A 756 13.42 52.70 23.71
C ALA A 756 13.49 52.00 25.08
N VAL A 757 12.35 51.51 25.56
CA VAL A 757 12.24 50.72 26.81
C VAL A 757 11.31 49.51 26.63
N THR A 758 11.61 48.41 27.31
CA THR A 758 10.79 47.19 27.26
C THR A 758 9.42 47.34 27.93
N GLN A 759 8.43 46.57 27.49
CA GLN A 759 7.05 46.61 28.01
C GLN A 759 6.95 46.20 29.47
N ALA A 760 7.88 45.39 29.98
CA ALA A 760 7.89 44.98 31.38
C ALA A 760 8.05 46.16 32.37
N GLN A 761 8.71 47.26 31.96
CA GLN A 761 8.80 48.47 32.77
C GLN A 761 7.42 49.15 33.00
N LYS A 762 6.44 48.93 32.11
CA LYS A 762 5.11 49.58 32.12
C LYS A 762 4.24 49.26 33.35
N VAL A 763 4.55 48.17 34.07
CA VAL A 763 3.73 47.65 35.18
C VAL A 763 4.43 47.69 36.55
N GLY A 764 5.56 48.36 36.67
CA GLY A 764 6.23 48.61 37.97
C GLY A 764 6.88 47.38 38.63
N ALA A 765 7.12 46.31 37.87
CA ALA A 765 7.86 45.14 38.35
C ALA A 765 9.38 45.35 38.24
N ALA A 766 10.14 44.72 39.14
CA ALA A 766 11.60 44.84 39.17
C ALA A 766 12.27 44.32 37.88
N SER A 767 13.24 45.09 37.40
CA SER A 767 13.80 45.05 36.05
C SER A 767 14.37 43.70 35.61
N ARG A 768 14.12 43.36 34.35
CA ARG A 768 14.73 42.27 33.60
C ARG A 768 14.76 42.66 32.12
N GLY A 769 15.94 42.92 31.58
CA GLY A 769 16.09 43.37 30.19
C GLY A 769 16.23 42.24 29.17
N ILE A 770 16.96 42.51 28.10
CA ILE A 770 17.10 41.66 26.90
C ILE A 770 18.07 40.51 27.16
N ASN A 771 17.58 39.26 27.14
CA ASN A 771 18.36 38.07 27.55
C ASN A 771 19.01 37.28 26.38
N GLY A 772 18.67 37.58 25.12
CA GLY A 772 19.24 36.95 23.93
C GLY A 772 19.02 37.80 22.67
N THR A 773 19.18 37.22 21.49
CA THR A 773 19.46 37.99 20.26
C THR A 773 18.37 38.99 19.87
N MET A 774 18.76 40.19 19.43
CA MET A 774 17.86 41.19 18.84
C MET A 774 18.21 41.44 17.37
N SER A 775 17.31 42.00 16.57
CA SER A 775 17.55 42.09 15.12
C SER A 775 16.84 43.26 14.45
N LEU A 776 17.52 43.88 13.47
CA LEU A 776 17.02 45.01 12.71
C LEU A 776 16.48 44.53 11.35
N LEU A 777 15.27 44.96 10.99
CA LEU A 777 14.65 44.70 9.69
C LEU A 777 14.12 46.00 9.10
N GLY A 778 14.86 46.55 8.13
CA GLY A 778 14.68 47.94 7.70
C GLY A 778 14.91 48.89 8.87
N ASN A 779 13.92 49.74 9.18
CA ASN A 779 13.99 50.67 10.32
C ASN A 779 13.43 50.08 11.62
N ARG A 780 12.97 48.82 11.64
CA ARG A 780 12.32 48.21 12.80
C ARG A 780 13.32 47.36 13.58
N LEU A 781 13.58 47.72 14.83
CA LEU A 781 14.39 46.92 15.74
C LEU A 781 13.47 46.00 16.55
N PHE A 782 13.59 44.70 16.32
CA PHE A 782 12.85 43.64 17.02
C PHE A 782 13.61 43.17 18.26
N LEU A 783 12.89 42.94 19.35
CA LEU A 783 13.41 42.73 20.69
C LEU A 783 12.78 41.46 21.33
N PRO A 784 13.58 40.58 21.95
CA PRO A 784 13.06 39.51 22.79
C PRO A 784 12.83 40.03 24.22
N GLU A 785 11.57 40.06 24.67
CA GLU A 785 11.21 40.44 26.05
C GLU A 785 10.61 39.24 26.82
N ASN A 786 10.63 39.32 28.16
CA ASN A 786 10.19 38.22 29.03
C ASN A 786 8.69 37.87 28.96
N ASN A 787 7.88 38.72 28.34
CA ASN A 787 6.43 38.55 28.23
C ASN A 787 5.91 38.57 26.78
N ALA A 788 6.75 38.97 25.81
CA ALA A 788 6.35 39.24 24.43
C ALA A 788 7.57 39.37 23.49
N ALA A 789 7.35 39.19 22.19
CA ALA A 789 8.24 39.74 21.17
C ALA A 789 7.74 41.14 20.82
N THR A 790 8.63 42.12 20.71
CA THR A 790 8.25 43.51 20.47
C THR A 790 9.13 44.18 19.43
N TYR A 791 8.74 45.35 18.95
CA TYR A 791 9.58 46.19 18.10
C TYR A 791 9.34 47.68 18.32
N PHE A 792 10.27 48.52 17.84
CA PHE A 792 10.01 49.94 17.61
C PHE A 792 10.67 50.39 16.31
N ASP A 793 10.20 51.51 15.76
CA ASP A 793 10.81 52.14 14.59
C ASP A 793 11.93 53.09 15.04
N THR A 794 13.16 52.82 14.59
CA THR A 794 14.36 53.59 14.95
C THR A 794 14.36 55.01 14.40
N THR A 795 13.55 55.29 13.37
CA THR A 795 13.42 56.62 12.76
C THR A 795 12.32 57.48 13.40
N ALA A 796 11.50 56.90 14.28
CA ALA A 796 10.45 57.62 14.99
C ALA A 796 11.01 58.79 15.83
N ALA A 797 10.21 59.85 15.98
CA ALA A 797 10.61 61.06 16.71
C ALA A 797 10.95 60.83 18.21
N CYS A 798 10.57 59.69 18.79
CA CYS A 798 10.94 59.25 20.14
C CYS A 798 12.33 58.56 20.23
N ALA A 799 12.94 58.16 19.12
CA ALA A 799 14.28 57.57 19.06
C ALA A 799 15.29 58.46 18.32
N ASN A 800 14.80 59.41 17.52
CA ASN A 800 15.62 60.16 16.56
C ASN A 800 15.90 61.61 17.01
N PRO A 801 17.15 61.94 17.43
CA PRO A 801 17.51 63.29 17.88
C PRO A 801 17.52 64.34 16.74
N THR A 802 17.56 63.90 15.48
CA THR A 802 17.42 64.81 14.32
C THR A 802 15.96 65.23 14.09
N ALA A 803 15.00 64.42 14.54
CA ALA A 803 13.57 64.70 14.48
C ALA A 803 13.04 65.40 15.74
N SER A 804 13.71 65.24 16.90
CA SER A 804 13.37 65.90 18.17
C SER A 804 14.65 66.22 18.96
N PRO A 805 14.96 67.48 19.32
CA PRO A 805 16.22 67.85 19.98
C PRO A 805 16.47 67.24 21.38
N ASN A 806 15.47 66.60 21.99
CA ASN A 806 15.58 65.78 23.20
C ASN A 806 14.49 64.69 23.12
N PRO A 807 14.74 63.57 22.43
CA PRO A 807 13.73 62.55 22.22
C PRO A 807 13.49 61.75 23.52
N ALA A 808 12.23 61.57 23.91
CA ALA A 808 11.87 60.71 25.04
C ALA A 808 11.76 59.25 24.56
N PRO A 809 12.30 58.24 25.27
CA PRO A 809 12.42 56.86 24.78
C PRO A 809 11.13 56.28 24.21
N CYS A 810 11.23 55.66 23.03
CA CYS A 810 10.10 54.99 22.39
C CYS A 810 9.52 53.86 23.26
N GLN A 811 8.21 53.70 23.18
CA GLN A 811 7.52 52.51 23.68
C GLN A 811 7.58 51.40 22.63
N THR A 812 7.79 50.15 23.04
CA THR A 812 7.82 49.01 22.14
C THR A 812 6.41 48.46 21.87
N THR A 813 6.16 48.06 20.62
CA THR A 813 4.89 47.51 20.14
C THR A 813 4.95 45.99 20.13
N THR A 814 3.95 45.32 20.69
CA THR A 814 3.87 43.85 20.72
C THR A 814 3.69 43.29 19.31
N VAL A 815 4.35 42.18 19.00
CA VAL A 815 4.12 41.39 17.79
C VAL A 815 3.12 40.27 18.10
N ASP A 816 2.03 40.19 17.34
CA ASP A 816 0.97 39.18 17.51
C ASP A 816 1.36 37.87 16.80
N PHE A 817 2.48 37.26 17.20
CA PHE A 817 2.98 36.03 16.57
C PHE A 817 2.28 34.74 17.05
N LEU A 818 1.43 34.81 18.08
CA LEU A 818 0.66 33.69 18.61
C LEU A 818 -0.81 33.76 18.16
N PRO A 819 -1.50 32.61 17.93
CA PRO A 819 -2.93 32.59 17.62
C PRO A 819 -3.84 33.16 18.73
N THR A 820 -3.36 33.14 19.98
CA THR A 820 -4.03 33.71 21.15
C THR A 820 -3.00 34.44 22.02
N PRO A 821 -3.21 35.72 22.38
CA PRO A 821 -2.27 36.45 23.24
C PRO A 821 -2.10 35.78 24.61
N ALA A 822 -0.86 35.43 24.95
CA ALA A 822 -0.46 34.85 26.23
C ALA A 822 0.90 35.43 26.66
N PRO A 823 1.17 35.60 27.97
CA PRO A 823 2.50 35.97 28.44
C PRO A 823 3.50 34.85 28.15
N VAL A 824 4.56 35.17 27.41
CA VAL A 824 5.55 34.21 26.93
C VAL A 824 6.97 34.74 27.08
N PHE A 825 7.89 33.85 27.46
CA PHE A 825 9.30 34.21 27.57
C PHE A 825 9.97 34.13 26.20
N ILE A 826 10.29 35.29 25.60
CA ILE A 826 11.04 35.32 24.35
C ILE A 826 12.52 35.38 24.67
N ALA A 827 13.25 34.37 24.20
CA ALA A 827 14.66 34.21 24.48
C ALA A 827 15.54 34.86 23.41
N GLY A 828 15.12 34.91 22.14
CA GLY A 828 15.85 35.54 21.06
C GLY A 828 14.98 35.77 19.82
N VAL A 829 15.37 36.74 19.00
CA VAL A 829 14.82 37.00 17.66
C VAL A 829 15.93 37.11 16.61
N ALA A 830 15.59 36.83 15.35
CA ALA A 830 16.45 37.08 14.19
C ALA A 830 15.61 37.47 12.97
N ALA A 831 16.08 38.43 12.16
CA ALA A 831 15.40 38.89 10.97
C ALA A 831 16.00 38.31 9.68
N ASP A 832 15.14 37.92 8.75
CA ASP A 832 15.46 37.60 7.37
C ASP A 832 15.04 38.77 6.48
N SER A 833 16.01 39.54 6.00
CA SER A 833 15.77 40.70 5.13
C SER A 833 15.44 40.33 3.68
N LYS A 834 15.67 39.09 3.23
CA LYS A 834 15.34 38.65 1.87
C LYS A 834 13.86 38.33 1.73
N HIS A 835 13.29 37.71 2.75
CA HIS A 835 11.90 37.27 2.77
C HIS A 835 11.00 38.13 3.68
N ASN A 836 11.56 39.14 4.35
CA ASN A 836 10.87 40.04 5.28
C ASN A 836 10.24 39.30 6.48
N LEU A 837 10.94 38.27 6.96
CA LEU A 837 10.50 37.40 8.06
C LEU A 837 11.25 37.75 9.34
N VAL A 838 10.64 37.45 10.49
CA VAL A 838 11.28 37.45 11.80
C VAL A 838 11.05 36.11 12.47
N TYR A 839 12.14 35.48 12.89
CA TYR A 839 12.13 34.27 13.70
C TYR A 839 12.14 34.65 15.19
N ILE A 840 11.29 34.03 15.98
CA ILE A 840 11.04 34.37 17.39
C ILE A 840 11.12 33.08 18.21
N SER A 841 12.05 33.01 19.17
CA SER A 841 12.16 31.87 20.08
C SER A 841 11.36 32.10 21.37
N GLU A 842 10.28 31.35 21.55
CA GLU A 842 9.64 31.16 22.85
C GLU A 842 10.40 30.06 23.61
N SER A 843 10.97 30.37 24.77
CA SER A 843 11.66 29.40 25.64
C SER A 843 11.08 29.43 27.06
N PRO A 844 10.04 28.64 27.38
CA PRO A 844 9.33 28.72 28.66
C PRO A 844 10.14 28.16 29.85
N GLY A 845 11.28 27.51 29.61
CA GLY A 845 12.20 27.00 30.64
C GLY A 845 11.73 25.72 31.36
N THR A 846 10.43 25.44 31.37
CA THR A 846 9.84 24.18 31.86
C THR A 846 9.53 23.19 30.73
N ALA A 847 9.62 23.62 29.48
CA ALA A 847 9.43 22.83 28.27
C ALA A 847 10.39 23.31 27.17
N ASN A 848 10.57 22.47 26.15
CA ASN A 848 11.41 22.81 25.00
C ASN A 848 10.89 24.06 24.28
N ALA A 849 11.82 24.86 23.80
CA ALA A 849 11.57 26.07 23.05
C ALA A 849 10.86 25.80 21.72
N THR A 850 9.95 26.69 21.35
CA THR A 850 9.29 26.71 20.04
C THR A 850 9.74 27.96 19.30
N ILE A 851 10.23 27.78 18.08
CA ILE A 851 10.60 28.89 17.21
C ILE A 851 9.46 29.15 16.24
N TYR A 852 8.95 30.37 16.28
CA TYR A 852 7.91 30.87 15.40
C TYR A 852 8.53 31.67 14.26
N ARG A 853 7.85 31.70 13.12
CA ARG A 853 8.14 32.53 11.97
C ARG A 853 6.99 33.53 11.80
N PHE A 854 7.33 34.80 11.79
CA PHE A 854 6.41 35.94 11.67
C PHE A 854 6.72 36.73 10.40
N ASP A 855 5.68 37.16 9.67
CA ASP A 855 5.82 37.98 8.46
C ASP A 855 5.70 39.47 8.81
N ALA A 856 6.84 40.18 8.73
CA ALA A 856 6.92 41.60 9.07
C ALA A 856 6.27 42.53 8.03
N SER A 857 5.86 42.03 6.86
CA SER A 857 5.04 42.78 5.90
C SER A 857 3.64 43.06 6.43
N THR A 858 3.13 42.21 7.33
CA THR A 858 1.79 42.32 7.92
C THR A 858 1.65 43.47 8.93
N LEU A 859 2.78 43.98 9.43
CA LEU A 859 2.85 45.14 10.33
C LEU A 859 2.48 46.43 9.58
N THR A 860 1.26 46.91 9.79
CA THR A 860 0.72 48.13 9.18
C THR A 860 0.22 49.11 10.23
N ALA A 861 -0.05 50.36 9.86
CA ALA A 861 -0.64 51.34 10.79
C ALA A 861 -2.03 50.93 11.31
N ALA A 862 -2.77 50.10 10.56
CA ALA A 862 -4.07 49.56 10.96
C ALA A 862 -3.96 48.25 11.77
N LEU A 863 -2.85 47.51 11.60
CA LEU A 863 -2.57 46.25 12.28
C LEU A 863 -1.13 46.29 12.84
N PRO A 864 -0.90 47.03 13.94
CA PRO A 864 0.46 47.30 14.44
C PRO A 864 1.12 46.07 15.09
N GLY A 865 0.36 45.03 15.46
CA GLY A 865 0.92 43.74 15.89
C GLY A 865 1.18 42.74 14.76
N GLY A 866 0.64 43.01 13.57
CA GLY A 866 0.71 42.12 12.40
C GLY A 866 -0.26 40.94 12.50
N SER A 867 -0.02 39.92 11.68
CA SER A 867 -0.81 38.68 11.64
C SER A 867 -0.15 37.56 12.43
N ALA A 868 -0.96 36.60 12.91
CA ALA A 868 -0.50 35.40 13.62
C ALA A 868 0.69 34.71 12.92
N GLY A 869 1.74 34.46 13.68
CA GLY A 869 2.91 33.71 13.24
C GLY A 869 2.63 32.22 13.13
N THR A 870 3.54 31.50 12.46
CA THR A 870 3.46 30.05 12.28
C THR A 870 4.60 29.36 13.05
N VAL A 871 4.33 28.22 13.68
CA VAL A 871 5.38 27.38 14.28
C VAL A 871 6.32 26.92 13.17
N TYR A 872 7.59 27.32 13.27
CA TYR A 872 8.63 26.96 12.31
C TYR A 872 9.27 25.62 12.71
N VAL A 873 9.98 25.60 13.84
CA VAL A 873 10.76 24.45 14.29
C VAL A 873 10.73 24.32 15.81
N THR A 874 10.77 23.09 16.32
CA THR A 874 10.74 22.75 17.75
C THR A 874 11.86 21.81 18.18
N ALA A 875 12.63 21.27 17.23
CA ALA A 875 13.59 20.20 17.48
C ALA A 875 14.76 20.18 16.50
N GLY A 876 15.87 19.61 16.95
CA GLY A 876 17.01 19.19 16.14
C GLY A 876 17.09 17.67 16.01
N LYS A 877 17.83 17.18 15.00
CA LYS A 877 18.08 15.77 14.74
C LYS A 877 19.52 15.41 15.10
N VAL A 878 19.67 14.52 16.07
CA VAL A 878 20.97 14.03 16.54
C VAL A 878 21.58 13.13 15.45
N PRO A 879 22.90 13.20 15.19
CA PRO A 879 23.57 12.29 14.26
C PRO A 879 23.31 10.81 14.57
N ALA A 880 23.22 9.99 13.51
CA ALA A 880 22.92 8.56 13.63
C ALA A 880 24.04 7.80 14.36
N ALA A 881 23.68 6.76 15.13
CA ALA A 881 24.65 5.90 15.79
C ALA A 881 25.70 5.35 14.81
N GLY A 882 26.98 5.46 15.16
CA GLY A 882 28.09 5.01 14.32
C GLY A 882 28.50 5.96 13.18
N SER A 883 27.81 7.09 12.99
CA SER A 883 28.32 8.17 12.13
C SER A 883 29.57 8.83 12.75
N PRO A 884 30.50 9.37 11.94
CA PRO A 884 31.61 10.17 12.44
C PRO A 884 31.15 11.36 13.29
N GLU A 885 30.03 11.99 12.93
CA GLU A 885 29.44 13.10 13.66
C GLU A 885 28.93 12.69 15.06
N ALA A 886 28.47 11.45 15.26
CA ALA A 886 27.97 10.97 16.54
C ALA A 886 29.07 10.71 17.60
N THR A 887 30.35 10.72 17.21
CA THR A 887 31.48 10.54 18.14
C THR A 887 32.15 11.86 18.54
N VAL A 888 31.80 12.98 17.89
CA VAL A 888 32.41 14.30 18.14
C VAL A 888 31.69 15.07 19.25
N TYR A 889 32.34 15.11 20.41
CA TYR A 889 32.04 16.02 21.52
C TYR A 889 33.33 16.71 21.94
N CYS A 890 33.61 17.87 21.36
CA CYS A 890 34.87 18.57 21.57
C CYS A 890 34.69 19.78 22.49
N SER A 891 35.21 19.64 23.71
CA SER A 891 35.60 20.77 24.53
C SER A 891 36.99 20.50 25.10
N LEU A 892 37.99 21.23 24.60
CA LEU A 892 39.40 21.22 25.01
C LEU A 892 40.21 19.91 24.83
N THR A 893 39.61 18.70 24.90
CA THR A 893 40.37 17.43 24.76
C THR A 893 39.68 16.34 23.91
N CYS A 894 38.48 16.58 23.39
CA CYS A 894 37.66 15.59 22.64
C CYS A 894 37.56 14.18 23.28
N THR A 895 37.56 14.11 24.61
CA THR A 895 37.29 12.89 25.39
C THR A 895 35.90 12.95 26.01
N ARG A 896 35.06 11.96 25.71
CA ARG A 896 33.61 11.94 26.00
C ARG A 896 33.29 11.50 27.45
N PRO A 897 32.63 12.33 28.28
CA PRO A 897 31.48 11.88 29.06
C PRO A 897 30.28 11.76 28.11
N ALA A 898 29.50 10.68 28.22
CA ALA A 898 28.26 10.62 27.46
C ALA A 898 27.30 11.71 27.97
N ASP A 899 26.71 12.49 27.07
CA ASP A 899 25.42 13.11 27.36
C ASP A 899 24.35 12.02 27.17
N PRO A 900 23.71 11.53 28.25
CA PRO A 900 22.69 10.49 28.16
C PRO A 900 21.33 11.04 27.70
N SER A 901 21.15 12.37 27.57
CA SER A 901 19.90 12.97 27.12
C SER A 901 19.69 12.87 25.60
N LEU A 902 20.78 12.78 24.83
CA LEU A 902 20.74 12.71 23.38
C LEU A 902 20.68 11.26 22.88
N THR A 903 19.53 10.88 22.30
CA THR A 903 19.37 9.57 21.64
C THR A 903 19.96 9.62 20.22
N PRO A 904 20.99 8.82 19.89
CA PRO A 904 21.61 8.84 18.56
C PRO A 904 20.60 8.54 17.44
N GLY A 905 20.60 9.35 16.37
CA GLY A 905 19.64 9.30 15.27
C GLY A 905 18.22 9.79 15.61
N GLY A 906 17.94 10.08 16.89
CA GLY A 906 16.66 10.60 17.35
C GLY A 906 16.51 12.10 17.15
N THR A 907 15.31 12.60 17.43
CA THR A 907 15.02 14.03 17.50
C THR A 907 15.07 14.50 18.96
N THR A 908 15.70 15.65 19.20
CA THR A 908 15.72 16.31 20.51
C THR A 908 15.06 17.67 20.38
N GLY A 909 14.22 18.05 21.34
CA GLY A 909 13.78 19.44 21.43
C GLY A 909 14.94 20.37 21.78
N PHE A 910 14.73 21.68 21.65
CA PHE A 910 15.67 22.69 22.14
C PHE A 910 15.31 23.05 23.59
N PRO A 911 16.07 22.68 24.64
CA PRO A 911 15.66 22.98 26.02
C PRO A 911 15.50 24.47 26.30
N PHE A 912 16.39 25.32 25.76
CA PHE A 912 16.32 26.77 25.94
C PHE A 912 17.09 27.51 24.82
N ALA A 913 16.40 28.04 23.81
CA ALA A 913 17.02 28.60 22.61
C ALA A 913 17.23 30.13 22.71
N GLN A 914 18.42 30.57 23.14
CA GLN A 914 18.72 31.99 23.43
C GLN A 914 19.21 32.79 22.22
N GLY A 915 19.94 32.15 21.31
CA GLY A 915 20.51 32.83 20.17
C GLY A 915 19.87 32.38 18.86
N LEU A 916 19.35 33.33 18.11
CA LEU A 916 18.91 33.14 16.73
C LEU A 916 19.79 33.99 15.79
N PHE A 917 20.15 33.42 14.65
CA PHE A 917 20.83 34.13 13.57
C PHE A 917 20.33 33.60 12.22
N VAL A 918 19.98 34.48 11.29
CA VAL A 918 19.64 34.08 9.92
C VAL A 918 20.85 34.28 9.03
N ASP A 919 21.21 33.26 8.26
CA ASP A 919 22.31 33.36 7.31
C ASP A 919 21.99 34.34 6.18
N PRO A 920 22.82 35.37 5.91
CA PRO A 920 22.54 36.37 4.89
C PRO A 920 22.63 35.82 3.45
N THR A 921 23.09 34.58 3.25
CA THR A 921 23.24 33.93 1.94
C THR A 921 22.16 32.89 1.70
N SER A 922 22.03 31.88 2.56
CA SER A 922 21.01 30.82 2.39
C SER A 922 19.65 31.15 3.00
N SER A 923 19.60 32.08 3.96
CA SER A 923 18.44 32.35 4.84
C SER A 923 18.14 31.22 5.83
N ASP A 924 19.08 30.27 6.00
CA ASP A 924 18.98 29.23 7.02
C ASP A 924 19.06 29.84 8.42
N LEU A 925 18.24 29.31 9.34
CA LEU A 925 18.19 29.77 10.72
C LEU A 925 19.17 28.96 11.58
N TYR A 926 20.17 29.63 12.11
CA TYR A 926 21.03 29.12 13.17
C TYR A 926 20.38 29.35 14.54
N VAL A 927 20.34 28.30 15.34
CA VAL A 927 19.74 28.26 16.68
C VAL A 927 20.79 27.80 17.67
N THR A 928 21.13 28.64 18.65
CA THR A 928 21.92 28.21 19.80
C THR A 928 21.01 27.93 20.98
N GLU A 929 21.19 26.77 21.59
CA GLU A 929 20.44 26.37 22.77
C GLU A 929 21.37 26.08 23.96
N ASP A 930 20.85 26.27 25.17
CA ASP A 930 21.53 25.95 26.43
C ASP A 930 20.70 24.95 27.24
N VAL A 931 21.15 23.69 27.26
CA VAL A 931 20.58 22.58 28.05
C VAL A 931 20.48 22.86 29.56
N THR A 932 21.14 23.91 30.07
CA THR A 932 21.14 24.33 31.48
C THR A 932 20.46 25.69 31.73
N ALA A 933 19.76 26.25 30.73
CA ALA A 933 19.01 27.51 30.83
C ALA A 933 19.84 28.70 31.37
N GLY A 934 21.10 28.82 30.98
CA GLY A 934 21.98 29.94 31.28
C GLY A 934 23.06 29.68 32.34
N ALA A 935 23.22 28.44 32.83
CA ALA A 935 24.27 28.10 33.77
C ALA A 935 25.65 28.07 33.07
N ARG A 936 26.63 28.77 33.65
CA ARG A 936 27.90 29.13 32.97
C ARG A 936 28.79 27.94 32.59
N SER A 937 28.52 26.75 33.13
CA SER A 937 29.24 25.50 32.84
C SER A 937 28.45 24.56 31.91
N GLY A 938 27.23 24.91 31.54
CA GLY A 938 26.41 24.13 30.60
C GLY A 938 26.99 24.17 29.20
N ARG A 939 27.01 23.00 28.53
CA ARG A 939 27.45 22.87 27.14
C ARG A 939 26.22 22.70 26.26
N GLY A 940 25.95 23.73 25.47
CA GLY A 940 24.88 23.78 24.50
C GLY A 940 25.31 23.32 23.10
N HIS A 941 24.35 23.40 22.19
CA HIS A 941 24.53 23.06 20.78
C HIS A 941 24.18 24.25 19.89
N VAL A 942 24.78 24.27 18.70
CA VAL A 942 24.39 25.11 17.58
C VAL A 942 23.72 24.20 16.56
N TRP A 943 22.51 24.56 16.14
CA TRP A 943 21.74 23.86 15.12
C TRP A 943 21.58 24.76 13.90
N VAL A 944 21.64 24.20 12.69
CA VAL A 944 21.25 24.88 11.45
C VAL A 944 19.92 24.31 10.97
N VAL A 945 18.93 25.17 10.77
CA VAL A 945 17.57 24.84 10.36
C VAL A 945 17.38 25.40 8.95
N PRO A 946 17.14 24.56 7.92
CA PRO A 946 17.09 25.03 6.54
C PRO A 946 15.93 26.00 6.33
N TYR A 947 16.10 26.97 5.41
CA TYR A 947 14.99 27.81 4.95
C TYR A 947 13.94 26.97 4.21
N ILE A 948 12.68 27.07 4.64
CA ILE A 948 11.51 26.56 3.93
C ILE A 948 10.54 27.73 3.71
N PRO A 949 10.09 27.99 2.47
CA PRO A 949 9.10 29.03 2.15
C PRO A 949 7.76 28.92 2.89
#